data_AF-A0A1U2CSF0-F1
#
_entry.id   AF-A0A1U2CSF0-F1
#
_cell.length_a   1.000
_cell.length_b   1.000
_cell.length_c   1.000
_cell.angle_alpha   90.00
_cell.angle_beta   90.00
_cell.angle_gamma   90.00
#
_symmetry.space_group_name_H-M   'P 1'
#
loop_
_entity.id
_entity.type
_entity.pdbx_description
1 polymer ?
#
loop_
_entity_poly.entity_id
_entity_poly.type
_entity_poly.pdbx_seq_one_letter_code
_entity_poly.pdbx_strand_id
1 'polypeptide(L)'
;MGMTFAELMDWPPHIQALSDAVAKRGEASQRASDKVQAIVDMSTWQGDAGEAAKDAMKRSAARFDQVGMDAIFLAMHINKAHGESQTLADDIKTFLADAAADPPVIIDPKTNAVTPPDITGKKPEEIQKIINKLKDLQSRASGLIARGENLDAELARVLDEGTGGHTMDQKRITGNDDATQAREDVTKVLNNSANDEERARVTQAMALTPEQQADMDAGRPVQLSSRQQLYLGQMQAQMNGMTVDDIYKAQQDLKTSKNNPISNALQLMSSKQVSFADTGKHVGDTGSTDKLTAGGFEQLPKSVRASIDPDSAAKLGIPMGDHLGQLSTIVKEGDPGLQHGTGLDQKMMDRAANLLHGENSMGLRSSGPFDSTLQQVFESAGRDHVVDHDLLVGDKGKQFFNDLSHHTFPDNGKSAGGLMSWTHDSALVGKNEFGHYVSADEARISGETAHAYASYAAEDKGLLTLKDDDGNTHTLGQTSPELVKGMAHGLMPYAAMIGGAEKDNGIFPNTPGFDHSFDDKTDIDSGKMPKAKALLSVLNTNTDAGKEIDGALYVESAIASDHFASTTHDGTGGAVGDLDKAARMRALADLGINQAADASTNNKATDAYQHAKDVYEMKQLAYDTGAKGLSALVGAAEGPAGTIGGPAIDIAANAMKSSIVGDPPDPASTTHTSTPEISTGNAQAQVIDSLLSRGVLTPEQVNQAVPNALVPPDASHSTWHLKNWQEMGYRSSDNYHTMTDKIMNGPVAGLGIPGLSGRGTDFQTEYRRVITSTP
;
A
#
# COMPACT_ATOMS: atom_id res chain seq x y z
N MET A 1 -13.44 -49.89 -4.97
CA MET A 1 -12.63 -50.78 -5.81
C MET A 1 -11.19 -50.44 -5.50
N GLY A 2 -10.38 -51.43 -5.09
CA GLY A 2 -8.95 -51.19 -4.84
C GLY A 2 -8.15 -51.24 -6.14
N MET A 3 -6.98 -50.63 -6.17
CA MET A 3 -6.11 -50.59 -7.35
C MET A 3 -5.63 -51.98 -7.78
N THR A 4 -5.55 -52.17 -9.10
CA THR A 4 -5.08 -53.41 -9.71
C THR A 4 -3.57 -53.37 -9.99
N PHE A 5 -2.92 -54.54 -10.01
CA PHE A 5 -1.51 -54.61 -10.39
C PHE A 5 -1.27 -54.12 -11.82
N ALA A 6 -2.23 -54.32 -12.72
CA ALA A 6 -2.18 -53.81 -14.08
C ALA A 6 -2.14 -52.28 -14.14
N GLU A 7 -2.97 -51.59 -13.34
CA GLU A 7 -2.96 -50.13 -13.26
C GLU A 7 -1.64 -49.60 -12.70
N LEU A 8 -1.14 -50.18 -11.61
CA LEU A 8 0.13 -49.77 -10.98
C LEU A 8 1.35 -49.96 -11.89
N MET A 9 1.33 -50.98 -12.76
CA MET A 9 2.38 -51.20 -13.75
C MET A 9 2.30 -50.23 -14.95
N ASP A 10 1.14 -49.61 -15.20
CA ASP A 10 0.92 -48.66 -16.30
C ASP A 10 1.20 -47.20 -15.91
N TRP A 11 1.29 -46.90 -14.60
CA TRP A 11 1.54 -45.55 -14.09
C TRP A 11 2.85 -44.86 -14.50
N PRO A 12 4.02 -45.55 -14.52
CA PRO A 12 5.29 -44.86 -14.77
C PRO A 12 5.31 -43.93 -15.99
N PRO A 13 4.87 -44.34 -17.20
CA PRO A 13 4.84 -43.45 -18.36
C PRO A 13 3.91 -42.24 -18.21
N HIS A 14 2.79 -42.36 -17.47
CA HIS A 14 1.86 -41.24 -17.25
C HIS A 14 2.41 -40.21 -16.26
N ILE A 15 3.04 -40.68 -15.17
CA ILE A 15 3.70 -39.81 -14.18
C ILE A 15 4.89 -39.09 -14.83
N GLN A 16 5.64 -39.78 -15.70
CA GLN A 16 6.73 -39.16 -16.46
C GLN A 16 6.22 -38.07 -17.43
N ALA A 17 5.15 -38.35 -18.19
CA ALA A 17 4.59 -37.37 -19.13
C ALA A 17 4.07 -36.11 -18.40
N LEU A 18 3.50 -36.28 -17.20
CA LEU A 18 3.08 -35.18 -16.34
C LEU A 18 4.28 -34.36 -15.84
N SER A 19 5.36 -35.02 -15.40
CA SER A 19 6.61 -34.37 -15.01
C SER A 19 7.18 -33.51 -16.15
N ASP A 20 7.27 -34.08 -17.35
CA ASP A 20 7.80 -33.40 -18.54
C ASP A 20 6.95 -32.17 -18.90
N ALA A 21 5.62 -32.27 -18.80
CA ALA A 21 4.71 -31.17 -19.08
C ALA A 21 4.86 -30.02 -18.07
N VAL A 22 5.02 -30.35 -16.78
CA VAL A 22 5.20 -29.38 -15.70
C VAL A 22 6.59 -28.72 -15.79
N ALA A 23 7.65 -29.50 -16.02
CA ALA A 23 9.00 -28.97 -16.23
C ALA A 23 9.04 -28.00 -17.42
N LYS A 24 8.38 -28.35 -18.53
CA LYS A 24 8.27 -27.48 -19.71
C LYS A 24 7.50 -26.19 -19.44
N ARG A 25 6.50 -26.21 -18.56
CA ARG A 25 5.80 -24.99 -18.08
C ARG A 25 6.73 -24.12 -17.23
N GLY A 26 7.55 -24.73 -16.37
CA GLY A 26 8.57 -24.04 -15.58
C GLY A 26 9.60 -23.34 -16.47
N GLU A 27 10.19 -24.05 -17.42
CA GLU A 27 11.12 -23.48 -18.40
C GLU A 27 10.50 -22.33 -19.22
N ALA A 28 9.22 -22.47 -19.63
CA ALA A 28 8.54 -21.43 -20.39
C ALA A 28 8.32 -20.15 -19.55
N SER A 29 8.07 -20.31 -18.25
CA SER A 29 7.89 -19.20 -17.31
C SER A 29 9.21 -18.51 -17.00
N GLN A 30 10.30 -19.26 -16.80
CA GLN A 30 11.65 -18.69 -16.68
C GLN A 30 12.07 -17.93 -17.95
N ARG A 31 11.85 -18.50 -19.15
CA ARG A 31 12.09 -17.80 -20.41
C ARG A 31 11.24 -16.54 -20.59
N ALA A 32 10.05 -16.50 -20.00
CA ALA A 32 9.22 -15.29 -19.97
C ALA A 32 9.82 -14.24 -19.03
N SER A 33 10.27 -14.66 -17.83
CA SER A 33 11.01 -13.80 -16.89
C SER A 33 12.25 -13.18 -17.54
N ASP A 34 13.12 -14.00 -18.14
CA ASP A 34 14.34 -13.54 -18.82
C ASP A 34 14.05 -12.51 -19.92
N LYS A 35 12.97 -12.71 -20.68
CA LYS A 35 12.56 -11.79 -21.74
C LYS A 35 12.03 -10.47 -21.19
N VAL A 36 11.25 -10.52 -20.12
CA VAL A 36 10.76 -9.31 -19.44
C VAL A 36 11.93 -8.55 -18.83
N GLN A 37 12.89 -9.25 -18.21
CA GLN A 37 14.10 -8.63 -17.67
C GLN A 37 14.99 -8.02 -18.77
N ALA A 38 15.16 -8.71 -19.90
CA ALA A 38 15.88 -8.16 -21.04
C ALA A 38 15.21 -6.90 -21.63
N ILE A 39 13.87 -6.82 -21.61
CA ILE A 39 13.12 -5.62 -22.00
C ILE A 39 13.39 -4.48 -21.01
N VAL A 40 13.42 -4.76 -19.70
CA VAL A 40 13.79 -3.79 -18.66
C VAL A 40 15.21 -3.26 -18.87
N ASP A 41 16.17 -4.16 -19.10
CA ASP A 41 17.60 -3.82 -19.24
C ASP A 41 17.90 -3.03 -20.53
N MET A 42 17.15 -3.29 -21.61
CA MET A 42 17.27 -2.58 -22.89
C MET A 42 16.44 -1.29 -22.95
N SER A 43 15.58 -1.03 -21.96
CA SER A 43 14.69 0.13 -21.97
C SER A 43 15.45 1.43 -21.76
N THR A 44 15.44 2.29 -22.79
CA THR A 44 15.99 3.66 -22.73
C THR A 44 14.98 4.69 -22.21
N TRP A 45 13.79 4.24 -21.79
CA TRP A 45 12.74 5.12 -21.29
C TRP A 45 13.12 5.67 -19.90
N GLN A 46 13.21 7.00 -19.79
CA GLN A 46 13.57 7.74 -18.58
C GLN A 46 12.37 8.56 -18.07
N GLY A 47 12.42 8.96 -16.79
CA GLY A 47 11.34 9.64 -16.08
C GLY A 47 10.49 8.68 -15.24
N ASP A 48 9.65 9.21 -14.35
CA ASP A 48 8.94 8.44 -13.31
C ASP A 48 8.02 7.35 -13.88
N ALA A 49 7.35 7.62 -15.01
CA ALA A 49 6.57 6.62 -15.74
C ALA A 49 7.44 5.48 -16.33
N GLY A 50 8.68 5.79 -16.73
CA GLY A 50 9.65 4.81 -17.22
C GLY A 50 10.20 3.95 -16.10
N GLU A 51 10.46 4.52 -14.92
CA GLU A 51 10.87 3.77 -13.73
C GLU A 51 9.71 2.93 -13.16
N ALA A 52 8.48 3.45 -13.14
CA ALA A 52 7.29 2.69 -12.76
C ALA A 52 7.01 1.51 -13.72
N ALA A 53 7.17 1.72 -15.03
CA ALA A 53 7.05 0.64 -16.01
C ALA A 53 8.16 -0.41 -15.84
N LYS A 54 9.41 0.01 -15.59
CA LYS A 54 10.51 -0.91 -15.27
C LYS A 54 10.25 -1.67 -13.97
N ASP A 55 9.68 -1.03 -12.95
CA ASP A 55 9.40 -1.65 -11.65
C ASP A 55 8.21 -2.63 -11.73
N ALA A 56 7.15 -2.29 -12.47
CA ALA A 56 6.05 -3.20 -12.78
C ALA A 56 6.50 -4.40 -13.65
N MET A 57 7.42 -4.17 -14.60
CA MET A 57 8.03 -5.24 -15.39
C MET A 57 8.97 -6.10 -14.53
N LYS A 58 9.73 -5.53 -13.60
CA LYS A 58 10.52 -6.29 -12.60
C LYS A 58 9.63 -7.15 -11.71
N ARG A 59 8.47 -6.63 -11.26
CA ARG A 59 7.47 -7.42 -10.52
C ARG A 59 6.88 -8.55 -11.37
N SER A 60 6.60 -8.29 -12.65
CA SER A 60 6.12 -9.31 -13.58
C SER A 60 7.17 -10.38 -13.85
N ALA A 61 8.44 -10.00 -13.99
CA ALA A 61 9.58 -10.92 -14.10
C ALA A 61 9.70 -11.78 -12.83
N ALA A 62 9.65 -11.16 -11.63
CA ALA A 62 9.68 -11.87 -10.35
C ALA A 62 8.51 -12.86 -10.21
N ARG A 63 7.31 -12.50 -10.68
CA ARG A 63 6.14 -13.40 -10.69
C ARG A 63 6.32 -14.57 -11.66
N PHE A 64 6.84 -14.33 -12.86
CA PHE A 64 7.16 -15.40 -13.81
C PHE A 64 8.27 -16.32 -13.31
N ASP A 65 9.24 -15.78 -12.58
CA ASP A 65 10.31 -16.53 -11.95
C ASP A 65 9.77 -17.41 -10.82
N GLN A 66 8.93 -16.87 -9.93
CA GLN A 66 8.27 -17.62 -8.86
C GLN A 66 7.41 -18.77 -9.41
N VAL A 67 6.55 -18.50 -10.40
CA VAL A 67 5.74 -19.54 -11.06
C VAL A 67 6.62 -20.56 -11.78
N GLY A 68 7.77 -20.13 -12.33
CA GLY A 68 8.77 -20.99 -12.93
C GLY A 68 9.39 -21.96 -11.91
N MET A 69 9.79 -21.43 -10.75
CA MET A 69 10.34 -22.21 -9.65
C MET A 69 9.30 -23.19 -9.09
N ASP A 70 8.06 -22.75 -8.83
CA ASP A 70 6.98 -23.61 -8.34
C ASP A 70 6.71 -24.79 -9.28
N ALA A 71 6.70 -24.55 -10.60
CA ALA A 71 6.56 -25.60 -11.59
C ALA A 71 7.77 -26.55 -11.61
N ILE A 72 9.00 -26.05 -11.50
CA ILE A 72 10.19 -26.91 -11.42
C ILE A 72 10.16 -27.77 -10.14
N PHE A 73 9.76 -27.20 -9.00
CA PHE A 73 9.59 -27.95 -7.75
C PHE A 73 8.52 -29.02 -7.86
N LEU A 74 7.38 -28.71 -8.47
CA LEU A 74 6.32 -29.69 -8.74
C LEU A 74 6.85 -30.83 -9.63
N ALA A 75 7.60 -30.51 -10.69
CA ALA A 75 8.20 -31.51 -11.56
C ALA A 75 9.23 -32.41 -10.84
N MET A 76 10.02 -31.85 -9.90
CA MET A 76 10.94 -32.65 -9.07
C MET A 76 10.20 -33.65 -8.18
N HIS A 77 9.08 -33.25 -7.56
CA HIS A 77 8.27 -34.16 -6.74
C HIS A 77 7.57 -35.24 -7.60
N ILE A 78 7.08 -34.88 -8.78
CA ILE A 78 6.53 -35.85 -9.73
C ILE A 78 7.63 -36.82 -10.22
N ASN A 79 8.87 -36.37 -10.41
CA ASN A 79 10.00 -37.23 -10.75
C ASN A 79 10.38 -38.22 -9.63
N LYS A 80 10.27 -37.81 -8.37
CA LYS A 80 10.42 -38.72 -7.23
C LYS A 80 9.33 -39.80 -7.25
N ALA A 81 8.07 -39.40 -7.41
CA ALA A 81 6.94 -40.32 -7.55
C ALA A 81 7.10 -41.27 -8.76
N HIS A 82 7.68 -40.77 -9.85
CA HIS A 82 8.02 -41.59 -11.02
C HIS A 82 9.04 -42.69 -10.67
N GLY A 83 10.13 -42.37 -9.96
CA GLY A 83 11.12 -43.38 -9.53
C GLY A 83 10.53 -44.43 -8.58
N GLU A 84 9.65 -44.01 -7.67
CA GLU A 84 8.92 -44.91 -6.77
C GLU A 84 7.92 -45.79 -7.53
N SER A 85 7.25 -45.26 -8.55
CA SER A 85 6.34 -46.01 -9.43
C SER A 85 7.08 -47.07 -10.26
N GLN A 86 8.30 -46.77 -10.75
CA GLN A 86 9.13 -47.72 -11.47
C GLN A 86 9.55 -48.88 -10.58
N THR A 87 10.02 -48.55 -9.37
CA THR A 87 10.41 -49.56 -8.38
C THR A 87 9.21 -50.44 -8.01
N LEU A 88 8.03 -49.84 -7.80
CA LEU A 88 6.81 -50.59 -7.54
C LEU A 88 6.40 -51.50 -8.70
N ALA A 89 6.46 -51.02 -9.94
CA ALA A 89 6.15 -51.81 -11.12
C ALA A 89 7.11 -53.01 -11.27
N ASP A 90 8.41 -52.83 -10.99
CA ASP A 90 9.40 -53.91 -11.03
C ASP A 90 9.24 -54.92 -9.89
N ASP A 91 8.87 -54.45 -8.69
CA ASP A 91 8.52 -55.32 -7.57
C ASP A 91 7.27 -56.15 -7.87
N ILE A 92 6.26 -55.57 -8.54
CA ILE A 92 5.05 -56.28 -8.99
C ILE A 92 5.42 -57.34 -10.05
N LYS A 93 6.28 -57.02 -11.02
CA LYS A 93 6.74 -58.00 -12.02
C LYS A 93 7.48 -59.17 -11.35
N THR A 94 8.36 -58.87 -10.40
CA THR A 94 9.10 -59.87 -9.63
C THR A 94 8.16 -60.75 -8.79
N PHE A 95 7.17 -60.13 -8.15
CA PHE A 95 6.12 -60.82 -7.41
C PHE A 95 5.29 -61.77 -8.29
N LEU A 96 4.90 -61.34 -9.49
CA LEU A 96 4.16 -62.18 -10.44
C LEU A 96 5.01 -63.34 -10.97
N ALA A 97 6.32 -63.14 -11.16
CA ALA A 97 7.25 -64.20 -11.54
C ALA A 97 7.43 -65.24 -10.41
N ASP A 98 7.56 -64.79 -9.15
CA ASP A 98 7.62 -65.67 -7.98
C ASP A 98 6.34 -66.48 -7.80
N ALA A 99 5.17 -65.86 -8.05
CA ALA A 99 3.88 -66.54 -8.03
C ALA A 99 3.84 -67.67 -9.07
N ALA A 100 4.32 -67.42 -10.29
CA ALA A 100 4.35 -68.38 -11.38
C ALA A 100 5.41 -69.51 -11.24
N ALA A 101 6.43 -69.33 -10.38
CA ALA A 101 7.42 -70.37 -10.09
C ALA A 101 6.80 -71.61 -9.41
N ASP A 102 7.44 -72.78 -9.48
CA ASP A 102 6.91 -74.01 -8.87
C ASP A 102 6.86 -73.93 -7.33
N PRO A 103 5.75 -74.27 -6.64
CA PRO A 103 4.41 -74.60 -7.18
C PRO A 103 3.68 -73.36 -7.73
N PRO A 104 3.13 -73.42 -8.96
CA PRO A 104 2.59 -72.25 -9.65
C PRO A 104 1.27 -71.78 -9.05
N VAL A 105 1.20 -70.51 -8.68
CA VAL A 105 -0.01 -69.79 -8.27
C VAL A 105 -0.31 -68.74 -9.34
N ILE A 106 -1.48 -68.83 -9.98
CA ILE A 106 -1.84 -67.89 -11.05
C ILE A 106 -2.53 -66.68 -10.40
N ILE A 107 -2.00 -65.49 -10.64
CA ILE A 107 -2.58 -64.21 -10.22
C ILE A 107 -2.93 -63.43 -11.47
N ASP A 108 -4.20 -63.03 -11.63
CA ASP A 108 -4.63 -62.16 -12.71
C ASP A 108 -4.36 -60.68 -12.34
N PRO A 109 -3.42 -59.98 -13.00
CA PRO A 109 -3.07 -58.62 -12.66
C PRO A 109 -4.18 -57.59 -12.95
N LYS A 110 -5.20 -57.93 -13.75
CA LYS A 110 -6.32 -57.02 -14.05
C LYS A 110 -7.42 -57.06 -12.98
N THR A 111 -7.49 -58.13 -12.21
CA THR A 111 -8.53 -58.33 -11.19
C THR A 111 -7.96 -58.60 -9.81
N ASN A 112 -6.64 -58.74 -9.71
CA ASN A 112 -5.89 -59.25 -8.57
C ASN A 112 -6.39 -60.62 -8.07
N ALA A 113 -7.12 -61.37 -8.90
CA ALA A 113 -7.73 -62.64 -8.51
C ALA A 113 -6.66 -63.76 -8.48
N VAL A 114 -6.68 -64.55 -7.41
CA VAL A 114 -5.79 -65.69 -7.22
C VAL A 114 -6.51 -66.97 -7.62
N THR A 115 -5.94 -67.73 -8.55
CA THR A 115 -6.38 -69.09 -8.87
C THR A 115 -5.50 -70.09 -8.11
N PRO A 116 -6.05 -70.87 -7.17
CA PRO A 116 -5.28 -71.83 -6.40
C PRO A 116 -4.70 -72.95 -7.29
N PRO A 117 -3.53 -73.51 -6.95
CA PRO A 117 -2.99 -74.67 -7.65
C PRO A 117 -3.86 -75.92 -7.41
N ASP A 118 -3.95 -76.82 -8.40
CA ASP A 118 -4.63 -78.12 -8.20
C ASP A 118 -3.86 -78.97 -7.18
N ILE A 119 -4.55 -79.33 -6.09
CA ILE A 119 -4.02 -80.11 -4.97
C ILE A 119 -4.37 -81.61 -5.07
N THR A 120 -5.11 -82.02 -6.10
CA THR A 120 -5.61 -83.39 -6.26
C THR A 120 -4.45 -84.38 -6.41
N GLY A 121 -4.37 -85.38 -5.52
CA GLY A 121 -3.35 -86.42 -5.55
C GLY A 121 -1.96 -86.04 -4.99
N LYS A 122 -1.79 -84.84 -4.43
CA LYS A 122 -0.51 -84.38 -3.84
C LYS A 122 -0.30 -84.91 -2.42
N LYS A 123 0.98 -85.09 -2.02
CA LYS A 123 1.36 -85.50 -0.66
C LYS A 123 1.09 -84.36 0.34
N PRO A 124 0.82 -84.66 1.63
CA PRO A 124 0.55 -83.63 2.66
C PRO A 124 1.65 -82.55 2.77
N GLU A 125 2.91 -82.94 2.57
CA GLU A 125 4.06 -82.03 2.60
C GLU A 125 4.07 -81.02 1.45
N GLU A 126 3.58 -81.41 0.26
CA GLU A 126 3.46 -80.53 -0.91
C GLU A 126 2.28 -79.56 -0.76
N ILE A 127 1.18 -80.02 -0.15
CA ILE A 127 0.02 -79.17 0.18
C ILE A 127 0.43 -78.10 1.19
N GLN A 128 1.25 -78.43 2.19
CA GLN A 128 1.74 -77.45 3.17
C GLN A 128 2.66 -76.39 2.53
N LYS A 129 3.51 -76.78 1.56
CA LYS A 129 4.32 -75.82 0.78
C LYS A 129 3.45 -74.84 0.00
N ILE A 130 2.36 -75.31 -0.61
CA ILE A 130 1.39 -74.47 -1.33
C ILE A 130 0.69 -73.48 -0.38
N ILE A 131 0.25 -73.94 0.79
CA ILE A 131 -0.39 -73.08 1.81
C ILE A 131 0.56 -71.97 2.29
N ASN A 132 1.83 -72.32 2.55
CA ASN A 132 2.83 -71.34 2.98
C ASN A 132 3.11 -70.30 1.88
N LYS A 133 3.21 -70.74 0.62
CA LYS A 133 3.38 -69.85 -0.53
C LYS A 133 2.18 -68.92 -0.71
N LEU A 134 0.95 -69.42 -0.58
CA LEU A 134 -0.26 -68.58 -0.67
C LEU A 134 -0.32 -67.51 0.42
N LYS A 135 0.08 -67.83 1.66
CA LYS A 135 0.15 -66.84 2.75
C LYS A 135 1.21 -65.76 2.50
N ASP A 136 2.40 -66.16 2.03
CA ASP A 136 3.46 -65.22 1.65
C ASP A 136 3.00 -64.29 0.53
N LEU A 137 2.44 -64.86 -0.54
CA LEU A 137 1.94 -64.09 -1.69
C LEU A 137 0.82 -63.13 -1.28
N GLN A 138 -0.10 -63.54 -0.40
CA GLN A 138 -1.18 -62.67 0.11
C GLN A 138 -0.62 -61.48 0.91
N SER A 139 0.39 -61.72 1.76
CA SER A 139 1.04 -60.66 2.53
C SER A 139 1.77 -59.67 1.63
N ARG A 140 2.53 -60.17 0.65
CA ARG A 140 3.28 -59.35 -0.31
C ARG A 140 2.34 -58.56 -1.25
N ALA A 141 1.26 -59.19 -1.72
CA ALA A 141 0.24 -58.53 -2.53
C ALA A 141 -0.39 -57.33 -1.79
N SER A 142 -0.74 -57.52 -0.52
CA SER A 142 -1.32 -56.45 0.30
C SER A 142 -0.33 -55.29 0.50
N GLY A 143 0.96 -55.59 0.70
CA GLY A 143 2.00 -54.57 0.82
C GLY A 143 2.25 -53.78 -0.47
N LEU A 144 2.19 -54.43 -1.64
CA LEU A 144 2.35 -53.78 -2.94
C LEU A 144 1.15 -52.87 -3.28
N ILE A 145 -0.07 -53.31 -2.96
CA ILE A 145 -1.28 -52.48 -3.15
C ILE A 145 -1.25 -51.27 -2.22
N ALA A 146 -0.89 -51.45 -0.95
CA ALA A 146 -0.79 -50.33 0.01
C ALA A 146 0.28 -49.30 -0.41
N ARG A 147 1.41 -49.76 -0.98
CA ARG A 147 2.40 -48.86 -1.58
C ARG A 147 1.86 -48.09 -2.77
N GLY A 148 1.05 -48.72 -3.62
CA GLY A 148 0.36 -48.05 -4.72
C GLY A 148 -0.65 -47.00 -4.24
N GLU A 149 -1.44 -47.31 -3.22
CA GLU A 149 -2.39 -46.38 -2.57
C GLU A 149 -1.69 -45.18 -1.93
N ASN A 150 -0.54 -45.38 -1.30
CA ASN A 150 0.25 -44.28 -0.73
C ASN A 150 0.85 -43.39 -1.82
N LEU A 151 1.35 -43.97 -2.91
CA LEU A 151 1.93 -43.23 -4.03
C LEU A 151 0.88 -42.35 -4.74
N ASP A 152 -0.35 -42.86 -4.92
CA ASP A 152 -1.48 -42.08 -5.46
C ASP A 152 -1.84 -40.88 -4.58
N ALA A 153 -1.93 -41.12 -3.26
CA ALA A 153 -2.24 -40.07 -2.30
C ALA A 153 -1.14 -39.00 -2.24
N GLU A 154 0.12 -39.38 -2.30
CA GLU A 154 1.26 -38.45 -2.33
C GLU A 154 1.25 -37.63 -3.64
N LEU A 155 0.99 -38.26 -4.78
CA LEU A 155 0.90 -37.58 -6.07
C LEU A 155 -0.30 -36.60 -6.12
N ALA A 156 -1.46 -37.01 -5.61
CA ALA A 156 -2.65 -36.16 -5.53
C ALA A 156 -2.42 -34.94 -4.62
N ARG A 157 -1.76 -35.12 -3.46
CA ARG A 157 -1.38 -34.02 -2.56
C ARG A 157 -0.43 -33.04 -3.24
N VAL A 158 0.61 -33.56 -3.88
CA VAL A 158 1.61 -32.74 -4.60
C VAL A 158 0.95 -31.93 -5.73
N LEU A 159 -0.06 -32.49 -6.40
CA LEU A 159 -0.82 -31.79 -7.44
C LEU A 159 -1.78 -30.72 -6.88
N ASP A 160 -2.43 -30.96 -5.75
CA ASP A 160 -3.27 -29.96 -5.05
C ASP A 160 -2.40 -28.80 -4.55
N GLU A 161 -1.26 -29.09 -3.90
CA GLU A 161 -0.28 -28.10 -3.43
C GLU A 161 0.34 -27.30 -4.59
N GLY A 162 0.66 -27.96 -5.71
CA GLY A 162 1.26 -27.33 -6.89
C GLY A 162 0.28 -26.53 -7.76
N THR A 163 -1.03 -26.61 -7.49
CA THR A 163 -2.08 -25.87 -8.23
C THR A 163 -2.82 -24.84 -7.39
N GLY A 164 -2.47 -24.69 -6.11
CA GLY A 164 -3.10 -23.74 -5.19
C GLY A 164 -4.47 -24.20 -4.69
N GLY A 165 -4.76 -25.51 -4.69
CA GLY A 165 -6.04 -26.06 -4.27
C GLY A 165 -6.12 -26.34 -2.75
N HIS A 166 -7.27 -26.01 -2.16
CA HIS A 166 -7.65 -26.30 -0.76
C HIS A 166 -8.63 -27.51 -0.66
N THR A 167 -8.58 -28.45 -1.61
CA THR A 167 -9.71 -29.39 -1.80
C THR A 167 -9.58 -30.71 -1.05
N MET A 168 -8.37 -31.12 -0.66
CA MET A 168 -8.11 -32.41 0.00
C MET A 168 -7.99 -32.35 1.54
N ASP A 169 -8.05 -31.16 2.14
CA ASP A 169 -7.81 -30.92 3.58
C ASP A 169 -8.78 -31.60 4.56
N GLN A 170 -9.83 -32.28 4.08
CA GLN A 170 -10.81 -32.96 4.94
C GLN A 170 -10.65 -34.49 5.05
N LYS A 171 -9.72 -35.12 4.32
CA LYS A 171 -9.52 -36.57 4.43
C LYS A 171 -8.05 -36.96 4.60
N ARG A 172 -7.69 -37.15 5.89
CA ARG A 172 -6.62 -38.06 6.40
C ARG A 172 -5.18 -37.54 6.12
N ILE A 173 -4.21 -37.43 7.05
CA ILE A 173 -3.95 -38.03 8.38
C ILE A 173 -2.99 -37.10 9.16
N THR A 174 -3.25 -36.96 10.45
CA THR A 174 -2.31 -36.70 11.55
C THR A 174 -1.01 -37.54 11.42
N GLY A 175 0.01 -37.03 10.74
CA GLY A 175 1.30 -37.71 10.59
C GLY A 175 2.37 -37.11 11.50
N ASN A 176 3.01 -37.93 12.33
CA ASN A 176 4.21 -37.55 13.08
C ASN A 176 5.36 -37.11 12.13
N ASP A 177 5.30 -37.54 10.86
CA ASP A 177 6.33 -37.30 9.84
C ASP A 177 6.33 -35.85 9.34
N ASP A 178 5.18 -35.21 9.12
CA ASP A 178 5.10 -33.80 8.69
C ASP A 178 5.52 -32.84 9.82
N ALA A 179 5.14 -33.14 11.06
CA ALA A 179 5.60 -32.39 12.23
C ALA A 179 7.11 -32.55 12.45
N THR A 180 7.66 -33.73 12.14
CA THR A 180 9.10 -34.00 12.19
C THR A 180 9.84 -33.27 11.08
N GLN A 181 9.30 -33.25 9.86
CA GLN A 181 9.88 -32.51 8.73
C GLN A 181 9.87 -31.01 9.00
N ALA A 182 8.75 -30.44 9.46
CA ALA A 182 8.66 -29.03 9.83
C ALA A 182 9.71 -28.67 10.90
N ARG A 183 9.87 -29.53 11.92
CA ARG A 183 10.89 -29.36 12.96
C ARG A 183 12.30 -29.33 12.35
N GLU A 184 12.64 -30.30 11.53
CA GLU A 184 13.98 -30.42 10.94
C GLU A 184 14.31 -29.29 9.96
N ASP A 185 13.38 -28.95 9.07
CA ASP A 185 13.54 -27.86 8.12
C ASP A 185 13.76 -26.53 8.86
N VAL A 186 12.93 -26.23 9.86
CA VAL A 186 13.08 -25.01 10.68
C VAL A 186 14.42 -25.00 11.40
N THR A 187 14.86 -26.12 12.00
CA THR A 187 16.17 -26.20 12.66
C THR A 187 17.30 -25.89 11.67
N LYS A 188 17.24 -26.46 10.47
CA LYS A 188 18.24 -26.26 9.42
C LYS A 188 18.22 -24.83 8.84
N VAL A 189 17.06 -24.20 8.79
CA VAL A 189 16.95 -22.79 8.37
C VAL A 189 17.54 -21.86 9.42
N LEU A 190 17.17 -22.04 10.69
CA LEU A 190 17.65 -21.19 11.79
C LEU A 190 19.16 -21.35 12.06
N ASN A 191 19.77 -22.49 11.75
CA ASN A 191 21.20 -22.73 11.93
C ASN A 191 22.04 -22.53 10.63
N ASN A 192 21.42 -22.06 9.55
CA ASN A 192 22.04 -21.89 8.23
C ASN A 192 22.66 -23.18 7.64
N SER A 193 22.04 -24.34 7.85
CA SER A 193 22.46 -25.62 7.28
C SER A 193 21.43 -26.24 6.32
N ALA A 194 20.36 -25.52 6.00
CA ALA A 194 19.32 -25.99 5.08
C ALA A 194 19.84 -26.07 3.63
N ASN A 195 19.32 -27.01 2.85
CA ASN A 195 19.41 -26.97 1.38
C ASN A 195 18.33 -26.05 0.78
N ASP A 196 18.33 -25.90 -0.55
CA ASP A 196 17.39 -25.02 -1.26
C ASP A 196 15.95 -25.49 -1.09
N GLU A 197 15.70 -26.80 -1.11
CA GLU A 197 14.36 -27.35 -0.94
C GLU A 197 13.83 -27.09 0.48
N GLU A 198 14.63 -27.34 1.51
CA GLU A 198 14.30 -27.10 2.92
C GLU A 198 14.02 -25.62 3.18
N ARG A 199 14.85 -24.71 2.62
CA ARG A 199 14.59 -23.27 2.68
C ARG A 199 13.27 -22.91 1.99
N ALA A 200 13.04 -23.41 0.78
CA ALA A 200 11.83 -23.11 0.01
C ALA A 200 10.57 -23.55 0.76
N ARG A 201 10.58 -24.72 1.41
CA ARG A 201 9.44 -25.19 2.21
C ARG A 201 9.14 -24.27 3.40
N VAL A 202 10.16 -23.79 4.12
CA VAL A 202 9.97 -22.84 5.23
C VAL A 202 9.46 -21.49 4.70
N THR A 203 10.06 -20.96 3.63
CA THR A 203 9.63 -19.69 3.02
C THR A 203 8.19 -19.74 2.53
N GLN A 204 7.80 -20.81 1.83
CA GLN A 204 6.43 -21.00 1.36
C GLN A 204 5.44 -21.09 2.52
N ALA A 205 5.81 -21.77 3.61
CA ALA A 205 4.96 -21.88 4.79
C ALA A 205 4.77 -20.55 5.54
N MET A 206 5.66 -19.57 5.37
CA MET A 206 5.58 -18.24 5.97
C MET A 206 5.02 -17.17 5.01
N ALA A 207 4.60 -17.56 3.81
CA ALA A 207 3.91 -16.69 2.87
C ALA A 207 2.39 -16.94 2.91
N LEU A 208 1.60 -15.89 2.73
CA LEU A 208 0.15 -16.00 2.60
C LEU A 208 -0.26 -16.13 1.13
N THR A 209 -1.33 -16.90 0.87
CA THR A 209 -1.98 -16.89 -0.44
C THR A 209 -2.69 -15.54 -0.66
N PRO A 210 -3.03 -15.16 -1.90
CA PRO A 210 -3.80 -13.94 -2.16
C PRO A 210 -5.13 -13.87 -1.38
N GLU A 211 -5.79 -15.00 -1.20
CA GLU A 211 -7.04 -15.10 -0.43
C GLU A 211 -6.79 -14.90 1.07
N GLN A 212 -5.72 -15.50 1.62
CA GLN A 212 -5.31 -15.30 3.00
C GLN A 212 -4.89 -13.85 3.27
N GLN A 213 -4.19 -13.23 2.32
CA GLN A 213 -3.82 -11.82 2.38
C GLN A 213 -5.06 -10.93 2.37
N ALA A 214 -6.04 -11.21 1.49
CA ALA A 214 -7.30 -10.47 1.45
C ALA A 214 -8.17 -10.66 2.72
N ASP A 215 -8.01 -11.77 3.45
CA ASP A 215 -8.59 -11.94 4.78
C ASP A 215 -7.86 -11.07 5.81
N MET A 216 -6.53 -11.04 5.78
CA MET A 216 -5.70 -10.21 6.66
C MET A 216 -5.97 -8.72 6.49
N ASP A 217 -5.99 -8.23 5.25
CA ASP A 217 -6.26 -6.83 4.87
C ASP A 217 -7.67 -6.37 5.25
N ALA A 218 -8.58 -7.32 5.45
CA ALA A 218 -9.95 -7.06 5.87
C ALA A 218 -10.18 -7.28 7.37
N GLY A 219 -9.11 -7.49 8.15
CA GLY A 219 -9.18 -7.76 9.57
C GLY A 219 -9.90 -9.08 9.91
N ARG A 220 -10.05 -10.01 8.96
CA ARG A 220 -10.75 -11.28 9.14
C ARG A 220 -9.79 -12.37 9.63
N PRO A 221 -10.26 -13.38 10.38
CA PRO A 221 -9.44 -14.52 10.76
C PRO A 221 -8.84 -15.25 9.55
N VAL A 222 -7.51 -15.29 9.46
CA VAL A 222 -6.75 -15.92 8.37
C VAL A 222 -6.64 -17.42 8.61
N GLN A 223 -7.17 -18.20 7.67
CA GLN A 223 -7.11 -19.65 7.74
C GLN A 223 -5.79 -20.18 7.15
N LEU A 224 -4.83 -20.48 8.02
CA LEU A 224 -3.59 -21.15 7.62
C LEU A 224 -3.83 -22.62 7.30
N SER A 225 -3.16 -23.13 6.27
CA SER A 225 -3.08 -24.57 5.98
C SER A 225 -2.37 -25.33 7.11
N SER A 226 -2.62 -26.64 7.22
CA SER A 226 -1.97 -27.49 8.24
C SER A 226 -0.45 -27.38 8.22
N ARG A 227 0.14 -27.27 7.03
CA ARG A 227 1.58 -27.09 6.84
C ARG A 227 2.06 -25.74 7.37
N GLN A 228 1.41 -24.63 6.99
CA GLN A 228 1.73 -23.29 7.51
C GLN A 228 1.62 -23.27 9.05
N GLN A 229 0.59 -23.89 9.63
CA GLN A 229 0.39 -23.99 11.07
C GLN A 229 1.54 -24.75 11.78
N LEU A 230 1.97 -25.89 11.23
CA LEU A 230 3.06 -26.69 11.81
C LEU A 230 4.40 -25.97 11.74
N TYR A 231 4.74 -25.39 10.60
CA TYR A 231 5.99 -24.63 10.43
C TYR A 231 6.02 -23.39 11.32
N LEU A 232 4.90 -22.67 11.45
CA LEU A 232 4.82 -21.48 12.31
C LEU A 232 4.96 -21.84 13.79
N GLY A 233 4.34 -22.93 14.23
CA GLY A 233 4.57 -23.49 15.57
C GLY A 233 6.05 -23.84 15.77
N GLN A 234 6.67 -24.55 14.83
CA GLN A 234 8.08 -24.94 14.97
C GLN A 234 9.03 -23.74 15.01
N MET A 235 8.75 -22.69 14.22
CA MET A 235 9.47 -21.41 14.32
C MET A 235 9.34 -20.83 15.72
N GLN A 236 8.12 -20.79 16.28
CA GLN A 236 7.89 -20.34 17.66
C GLN A 236 8.72 -21.14 18.67
N ALA A 237 8.60 -22.47 18.66
CA ALA A 237 9.21 -23.34 19.66
C ALA A 237 10.75 -23.23 19.65
N GLN A 238 11.35 -23.16 18.46
CA GLN A 238 12.80 -23.12 18.30
C GLN A 238 13.37 -21.73 18.59
N MET A 239 12.73 -20.67 18.08
CA MET A 239 13.16 -19.29 18.35
C MET A 239 12.96 -18.88 19.81
N ASN A 240 12.02 -19.50 20.54
CA ASN A 240 11.82 -19.21 21.96
C ASN A 240 13.04 -19.51 22.85
N GLY A 241 13.97 -20.35 22.36
CA GLY A 241 15.26 -20.63 23.01
C GLY A 241 16.42 -19.72 22.54
N MET A 242 16.21 -18.87 21.53
CA MET A 242 17.24 -18.04 20.91
C MET A 242 17.29 -16.63 21.50
N THR A 243 18.47 -16.00 21.48
CA THR A 243 18.61 -14.56 21.77
C THR A 243 18.19 -13.70 20.57
N VAL A 244 18.00 -12.39 20.74
CA VAL A 244 17.72 -11.49 19.60
C VAL A 244 18.91 -11.46 18.63
N ASP A 245 20.15 -11.48 19.14
CA ASP A 245 21.36 -11.58 18.32
C ASP A 245 21.37 -12.86 17.47
N ASP A 246 21.00 -14.01 18.05
CA ASP A 246 20.95 -15.28 17.32
C ASP A 246 19.86 -15.26 16.23
N ILE A 247 18.70 -14.66 16.53
CA ILE A 247 17.60 -14.51 15.57
C ILE A 247 18.04 -13.57 14.43
N TYR A 248 18.65 -12.44 14.76
CA TYR A 248 19.17 -11.47 13.80
C TYR A 248 20.23 -12.10 12.90
N LYS A 249 21.16 -12.86 13.49
CA LYS A 249 22.18 -13.58 12.73
C LYS A 249 21.58 -14.63 11.81
N ALA A 250 20.62 -15.42 12.29
CA ALA A 250 19.92 -16.41 11.47
C ALA A 250 19.22 -15.75 10.28
N GLN A 251 18.59 -14.58 10.49
CA GLN A 251 17.98 -13.78 9.43
C GLN A 251 19.01 -13.32 8.38
N GLN A 252 20.14 -12.75 8.82
CA GLN A 252 21.20 -12.26 7.93
C GLN A 252 21.86 -13.39 7.11
N ASP A 253 22.04 -14.55 7.73
CA ASP A 253 22.65 -15.72 7.12
C ASP A 253 21.82 -16.29 5.95
N LEU A 254 20.50 -16.07 5.93
CA LEU A 254 19.63 -16.47 4.83
C LEU A 254 19.85 -15.66 3.55
N LYS A 255 20.51 -14.49 3.62
CA LYS A 255 20.82 -13.59 2.48
C LYS A 255 19.61 -13.27 1.59
N THR A 256 18.40 -13.38 2.13
CA THR A 256 17.17 -12.98 1.45
C THR A 256 16.95 -11.51 1.75
N SER A 257 16.89 -10.67 0.71
CA SER A 257 16.74 -9.23 0.89
C SER A 257 15.29 -8.76 1.06
N LYS A 258 14.31 -9.65 0.80
CA LYS A 258 12.86 -9.40 0.93
C LYS A 258 12.11 -10.71 1.24
N ASN A 259 11.00 -10.60 1.98
CA ASN A 259 10.13 -11.72 2.39
C ASN A 259 10.87 -12.77 3.23
N ASN A 260 11.70 -12.31 4.17
CA ASN A 260 12.49 -13.19 5.01
C ASN A 260 11.56 -14.07 5.89
N PRO A 261 11.70 -15.41 5.87
CA PRO A 261 10.79 -16.30 6.60
C PRO A 261 10.82 -16.11 8.11
N ILE A 262 11.95 -15.68 8.69
CA ILE A 262 12.05 -15.41 10.13
C ILE A 262 11.25 -14.16 10.49
N SER A 263 11.35 -13.12 9.67
CA SER A 263 10.56 -11.89 9.84
C SER A 263 9.06 -12.16 9.70
N ASN A 264 8.67 -12.85 8.64
CA ASN A 264 7.28 -13.23 8.38
C ASN A 264 6.70 -14.09 9.53
N ALA A 265 7.50 -15.02 10.07
CA ALA A 265 7.08 -15.83 11.21
C ALA A 265 6.80 -14.97 12.45
N LEU A 266 7.63 -13.96 12.74
CA LEU A 266 7.40 -13.04 13.86
C LEU A 266 6.11 -12.23 13.67
N GLN A 267 5.86 -11.75 12.46
CA GLN A 267 4.62 -11.02 12.16
C GLN A 267 3.39 -11.92 12.33
N LEU A 268 3.38 -13.09 11.70
CA LEU A 268 2.28 -14.06 11.80
C LEU A 268 2.05 -14.54 13.24
N MET A 269 3.11 -14.83 14.00
CA MET A 269 3.01 -15.19 15.42
C MET A 269 2.36 -14.08 16.25
N SER A 270 2.66 -12.83 15.95
CA SER A 270 2.18 -11.67 16.71
C SER A 270 0.78 -11.20 16.30
N SER A 271 0.25 -11.69 15.18
CA SER A 271 -1.08 -11.36 14.69
C SER A 271 -2.18 -12.14 15.42
N LYS A 272 -3.21 -11.43 15.89
CA LYS A 272 -4.42 -12.07 16.47
C LYS A 272 -5.33 -12.69 15.42
N GLN A 273 -5.10 -12.38 14.14
CA GLN A 273 -5.90 -12.89 13.02
C GLN A 273 -5.52 -14.34 12.67
N VAL A 274 -4.35 -14.80 13.13
CA VAL A 274 -3.77 -16.10 12.79
C VAL A 274 -3.89 -17.08 13.97
N SER A 275 -4.13 -18.34 13.66
CA SER A 275 -4.02 -19.46 14.61
C SER A 275 -3.10 -20.53 14.04
N PHE A 276 -2.24 -21.12 14.88
CA PHE A 276 -1.24 -22.09 14.45
C PHE A 276 -1.02 -23.20 15.47
N ALA A 277 -0.26 -24.23 15.10
CA ALA A 277 -0.11 -25.44 15.91
C ALA A 277 0.52 -25.11 17.28
N ASP A 278 -0.07 -25.65 18.35
CA ASP A 278 0.50 -25.59 19.70
C ASP A 278 1.65 -26.60 19.81
N THR A 279 2.80 -26.22 19.26
CA THR A 279 4.10 -26.80 19.58
C THR A 279 4.52 -26.26 20.93
N GLY A 280 4.70 -27.10 21.95
CA GLY A 280 5.18 -26.62 23.25
C GLY A 280 6.39 -25.69 23.09
N LYS A 281 6.52 -24.68 23.97
CA LYS A 281 7.50 -23.58 23.79
C LYS A 281 8.95 -23.99 24.06
N HIS A 282 9.33 -25.25 23.83
CA HIS A 282 10.66 -25.81 24.04
C HIS A 282 11.23 -26.42 22.77
N VAL A 283 12.55 -26.33 22.62
CA VAL A 283 13.29 -26.95 21.51
C VAL A 283 13.13 -28.47 21.56
N GLY A 284 12.58 -29.06 20.51
CA GLY A 284 12.38 -30.51 20.37
C GLY A 284 10.93 -30.99 20.47
N ASP A 285 9.99 -30.12 20.83
CA ASP A 285 8.56 -30.45 20.86
C ASP A 285 8.01 -30.62 19.42
N THR A 286 7.34 -31.74 19.13
CA THR A 286 6.57 -31.92 17.89
C THR A 286 5.14 -31.49 18.15
N GLY A 287 4.67 -30.46 17.44
CA GLY A 287 3.31 -29.93 17.61
C GLY A 287 2.26 -30.81 16.95
N SER A 288 0.99 -30.49 17.22
CA SER A 288 -0.16 -31.05 16.50
C SER A 288 -1.07 -29.92 16.03
N THR A 289 -1.67 -30.08 14.85
CA THR A 289 -2.73 -29.20 14.35
C THR A 289 -4.08 -29.45 15.03
N ASP A 290 -4.21 -30.51 15.84
CA ASP A 290 -5.41 -30.79 16.63
C ASP A 290 -5.65 -29.75 17.74
N LYS A 291 -4.58 -29.07 18.15
CA LYS A 291 -4.62 -28.02 19.16
C LYS A 291 -3.96 -26.77 18.61
N LEU A 292 -4.77 -25.75 18.36
CA LEU A 292 -4.30 -24.47 17.85
C LEU A 292 -4.17 -23.45 18.96
N THR A 293 -3.14 -22.62 18.86
CA THR A 293 -2.93 -21.44 19.68
C THR A 293 -3.18 -20.21 18.83
N ALA A 294 -4.01 -19.30 19.33
CA ALA A 294 -4.20 -17.99 18.71
C ALA A 294 -2.91 -17.17 18.82
N GLY A 295 -2.54 -16.51 17.72
CA GLY A 295 -1.43 -15.57 17.69
C GLY A 295 -1.67 -14.34 18.57
N GLY A 296 -0.67 -13.48 18.62
CA GLY A 296 -0.63 -12.31 19.49
C GLY A 296 0.77 -12.09 20.06
N PHE A 297 1.01 -10.91 20.63
CA PHE A 297 2.32 -10.54 21.19
C PHE A 297 2.90 -11.62 22.12
N GLU A 298 2.09 -12.26 22.97
CA GLU A 298 2.52 -13.31 23.91
C GLU A 298 3.04 -14.60 23.25
N GLN A 299 2.79 -14.75 21.96
CA GLN A 299 3.30 -15.86 21.17
C GLN A 299 4.68 -15.60 20.59
N LEU A 300 5.20 -14.38 20.67
CA LEU A 300 6.56 -14.08 20.25
C LEU A 300 7.60 -14.76 21.16
N PRO A 301 8.80 -15.04 20.64
CA PRO A 301 9.93 -15.53 21.43
C PRO A 301 10.16 -14.68 22.69
N LYS A 302 10.54 -15.33 23.80
CA LYS A 302 10.83 -14.64 25.07
C LYS A 302 11.84 -13.49 24.92
N SER A 303 12.89 -13.70 24.14
CA SER A 303 13.93 -12.70 23.87
C SER A 303 13.39 -11.48 23.13
N VAL A 304 12.55 -11.69 22.11
CA VAL A 304 11.89 -10.61 21.36
C VAL A 304 11.01 -9.78 22.27
N ARG A 305 10.12 -10.42 23.05
CA ARG A 305 9.25 -9.71 24.00
C ARG A 305 10.05 -8.92 25.04
N ALA A 306 11.08 -9.54 25.59
CA ALA A 306 11.95 -8.92 26.59
C ALA A 306 12.73 -7.69 26.07
N SER A 307 13.09 -7.68 24.79
CA SER A 307 13.82 -6.56 24.18
C SER A 307 12.94 -5.32 23.95
N ILE A 308 11.62 -5.49 23.91
CA ILE A 308 10.66 -4.39 23.73
C ILE A 308 10.19 -3.87 25.11
N ASP A 309 10.04 -4.75 26.09
CA ASP A 309 9.64 -4.39 27.45
C ASP A 309 10.85 -3.98 28.34
N PRO A 310 10.99 -2.71 28.72
CA PRO A 310 12.12 -2.21 29.49
C PRO A 310 12.27 -2.86 30.89
N ASP A 311 11.17 -3.24 31.54
CA ASP A 311 11.22 -3.90 32.85
C ASP A 311 11.75 -5.33 32.72
N SER A 312 11.44 -5.98 31.60
CA SER A 312 11.97 -7.30 31.26
C SER A 312 13.42 -7.24 30.77
N ALA A 313 13.78 -6.22 29.97
CA ALA A 313 15.15 -5.97 29.53
C ALA A 313 16.09 -5.74 30.71
N ALA A 314 15.68 -4.92 31.68
CA ALA A 314 16.44 -4.67 32.90
C ALA A 314 16.63 -5.93 33.76
N LYS A 315 15.60 -6.78 33.88
CA LYS A 315 15.68 -8.07 34.60
C LYS A 315 16.60 -9.09 33.93
N LEU A 316 16.78 -8.99 32.61
CA LEU A 316 17.61 -9.90 31.80
C LEU A 316 19.00 -9.35 31.49
N GLY A 317 19.33 -8.14 31.94
CA GLY A 317 20.65 -7.52 31.71
C GLY A 317 20.89 -7.13 30.25
N ILE A 318 19.82 -6.86 29.50
CA ILE A 318 19.87 -6.49 28.08
C ILE A 318 20.17 -4.98 27.97
N PRO A 319 21.21 -4.55 27.21
CA PRO A 319 21.46 -3.14 26.93
C PRO A 319 20.24 -2.47 26.27
N MET A 320 19.81 -1.32 26.79
CA MET A 320 18.71 -0.54 26.21
C MET A 320 19.17 0.11 24.89
N GLY A 321 18.57 -0.26 23.76
CA GLY A 321 18.77 0.40 22.45
C GLY A 321 19.07 -0.58 21.31
N ASP A 322 20.18 -1.29 21.39
CA ASP A 322 20.72 -2.10 20.28
C ASP A 322 19.75 -3.18 19.78
N HIS A 323 19.04 -3.87 20.69
CA HIS A 323 18.10 -4.92 20.30
C HIS A 323 16.84 -4.40 19.61
N LEU A 324 16.39 -3.17 19.90
CA LEU A 324 15.23 -2.60 19.22
C LEU A 324 15.57 -2.24 17.77
N GLY A 325 16.80 -1.76 17.51
CA GLY A 325 17.30 -1.54 16.15
C GLY A 325 17.45 -2.84 15.35
N GLN A 326 17.97 -3.90 15.98
CA GLN A 326 18.03 -5.24 15.37
C GLN A 326 16.64 -5.78 15.04
N LEU A 327 15.68 -5.68 15.97
CA LEU A 327 14.29 -6.08 15.72
C LEU A 327 13.67 -5.28 14.56
N SER A 328 13.94 -3.98 14.50
CA SER A 328 13.50 -3.12 13.38
C SER A 328 14.06 -3.60 12.04
N THR A 329 15.34 -4.02 12.01
CA THR A 329 15.93 -4.60 10.80
C THR A 329 15.27 -5.92 10.42
N ILE A 330 15.04 -6.81 11.39
CA ILE A 330 14.34 -8.08 11.14
C ILE A 330 12.96 -7.80 10.54
N VAL A 331 12.16 -6.93 11.17
CA VAL A 331 10.82 -6.57 10.69
C VAL A 331 10.87 -5.97 9.28
N LYS A 332 11.82 -5.06 9.01
CA LYS A 332 11.95 -4.37 7.73
C LYS A 332 12.14 -5.33 6.54
N GLU A 333 12.86 -6.44 6.74
CA GLU A 333 13.13 -7.45 5.71
C GLU A 333 11.98 -8.46 5.48
N GLY A 334 10.92 -8.40 6.29
CA GLY A 334 9.71 -9.17 6.11
C GLY A 334 8.81 -8.65 5.00
N ASP A 335 7.75 -9.40 4.72
CA ASP A 335 6.67 -8.99 3.83
C ASP A 335 5.78 -7.93 4.53
N PRO A 336 5.70 -6.69 4.00
CA PRO A 336 4.84 -5.65 4.55
C PRO A 336 3.35 -6.03 4.59
N GLY A 337 2.89 -6.92 3.70
CA GLY A 337 1.50 -7.39 3.72
C GLY A 337 1.12 -8.12 5.01
N LEU A 338 2.10 -8.61 5.77
CA LEU A 338 1.84 -9.27 7.05
C LEU A 338 1.65 -8.28 8.21
N GLN A 339 1.90 -7.00 7.97
CA GLN A 339 1.86 -5.92 8.97
C GLN A 339 0.47 -5.28 8.99
N HIS A 340 -0.49 -5.98 9.58
CA HIS A 340 -1.87 -5.51 9.71
C HIS A 340 -2.41 -5.72 11.13
N GLY A 341 -2.22 -4.72 11.98
CA GLY A 341 -2.61 -4.71 13.39
C GLY A 341 -1.82 -5.72 14.22
N THR A 342 -0.53 -5.90 13.94
CA THR A 342 0.29 -6.92 14.59
C THR A 342 0.69 -6.48 16.00
N GLY A 343 0.74 -7.45 16.93
CA GLY A 343 1.15 -7.15 18.30
C GLY A 343 2.63 -6.77 18.42
N LEU A 344 3.47 -7.22 17.48
CA LEU A 344 4.88 -6.86 17.42
C LEU A 344 5.05 -5.39 17.07
N ASP A 345 4.45 -4.96 15.96
CA ASP A 345 4.56 -3.59 15.46
C ASP A 345 3.94 -2.62 16.47
N GLN A 346 2.77 -2.95 17.04
CA GLN A 346 2.14 -2.17 18.09
C GLN A 346 3.07 -1.93 19.29
N LYS A 347 3.76 -2.97 19.77
CA LYS A 347 4.64 -2.84 20.94
C LYS A 347 5.95 -2.15 20.63
N MET A 348 6.47 -2.29 19.41
CA MET A 348 7.64 -1.54 18.94
C MET A 348 7.32 -0.04 18.84
N MET A 349 6.17 0.32 18.25
CA MET A 349 5.71 1.71 18.16
C MET A 349 5.39 2.32 19.53
N ASP A 350 4.70 1.58 20.42
CA ASP A 350 4.52 1.97 21.83
C ASP A 350 5.87 2.29 22.50
N ARG A 351 6.89 1.45 22.26
CA ARG A 351 8.21 1.63 22.85
C ARG A 351 8.93 2.83 22.26
N ALA A 352 8.86 3.04 20.94
CA ALA A 352 9.42 4.21 20.26
C ALA A 352 8.80 5.51 20.79
N ALA A 353 7.46 5.57 20.91
CA ALA A 353 6.76 6.71 21.48
C ALA A 353 7.23 7.04 22.92
N ASN A 354 7.42 6.02 23.76
CA ASN A 354 7.94 6.21 25.13
C ASN A 354 9.39 6.68 25.17
N LEU A 355 10.25 6.19 24.26
CA LEU A 355 11.66 6.59 24.17
C LEU A 355 11.76 8.06 23.73
N LEU A 356 11.06 8.41 22.65
CA LEU A 356 10.99 9.79 22.14
C LEU A 356 10.46 10.76 23.19
N HIS A 357 9.38 10.39 23.90
CA HIS A 357 8.88 11.19 25.01
C HIS A 357 9.91 11.39 26.12
N GLY A 358 10.67 10.33 26.45
CA GLY A 358 11.73 10.37 27.43
C GLY A 358 12.86 11.34 27.04
N GLU A 359 13.31 11.29 25.78
CA GLU A 359 14.33 12.21 25.25
C GLU A 359 13.86 13.66 25.32
N ASN A 360 12.64 13.92 24.85
CA ASN A 360 12.07 15.27 24.88
C ASN A 360 11.89 15.81 26.31
N SER A 361 11.49 14.94 27.25
CA SER A 361 11.34 15.29 28.66
C SER A 361 12.67 15.60 29.35
N MET A 362 13.78 15.04 28.84
CA MET A 362 15.14 15.36 29.27
C MET A 362 15.73 16.57 28.55
N GLY A 363 15.00 17.17 27.60
CA GLY A 363 15.47 18.28 26.78
C GLY A 363 16.42 17.86 25.65
N LEU A 364 16.48 16.58 25.32
CA LEU A 364 17.31 16.02 24.23
C LEU A 364 16.51 16.03 22.91
N ARG A 365 16.15 17.23 22.44
CA ARG A 365 15.25 17.40 21.29
C ARG A 365 15.97 17.40 19.94
N SER A 366 17.28 17.53 19.92
CA SER A 366 18.08 17.61 18.68
C SER A 366 19.30 16.68 18.70
N SER A 367 19.42 15.85 19.74
CA SER A 367 20.56 14.98 20.01
C SER A 367 20.16 13.78 20.86
N GLY A 368 19.05 13.14 20.51
CA GLY A 368 18.55 11.97 21.23
C GLY A 368 19.50 10.77 21.06
N PRO A 369 19.87 10.07 22.15
CA PRO A 369 20.68 8.85 22.05
C PRO A 369 20.00 7.71 21.27
N PHE A 370 18.68 7.78 21.04
CA PHE A 370 17.89 6.75 20.38
C PHE A 370 17.40 7.14 18.98
N ASP A 371 17.78 8.30 18.44
CA ASP A 371 17.30 8.81 17.15
C ASP A 371 17.36 7.78 16.02
N SER A 372 18.50 7.12 15.85
CA SER A 372 18.66 6.09 14.81
C SER A 372 17.77 4.86 15.04
N THR A 373 17.55 4.49 16.30
CA THR A 373 16.64 3.40 16.65
C THR A 373 15.18 3.80 16.39
N LEU A 374 14.79 5.02 16.76
CA LEU A 374 13.45 5.55 16.51
C LEU A 374 13.14 5.58 15.01
N GLN A 375 14.07 6.10 14.20
CA GLN A 375 13.96 6.12 12.74
C GLN A 375 13.77 4.70 12.17
N GLN A 376 14.58 3.73 12.60
CA GLN A 376 14.45 2.35 12.16
C GLN A 376 13.10 1.72 12.54
N VAL A 377 12.58 2.03 13.74
CA VAL A 377 11.25 1.55 14.16
C VAL A 377 10.17 2.16 13.28
N PHE A 378 10.20 3.47 13.01
CA PHE A 378 9.25 4.13 12.12
C PHE A 378 9.30 3.56 10.69
N GLU A 379 10.48 3.28 10.15
CA GLU A 379 10.64 2.67 8.81
C GLU A 379 10.24 1.18 8.72
N SER A 380 10.01 0.52 9.85
CA SER A 380 9.77 -0.92 9.91
C SER A 380 8.39 -1.25 10.49
N ALA A 381 8.18 -0.98 11.77
CA ALA A 381 6.90 -1.18 12.45
C ALA A 381 5.86 -0.14 12.01
N GLY A 382 6.28 1.09 11.70
CA GLY A 382 5.42 2.15 11.14
C GLY A 382 4.96 1.91 9.69
N ARG A 383 5.11 0.69 9.16
CA ARG A 383 4.45 0.26 7.92
C ARG A 383 3.09 -0.40 8.21
N ASP A 384 2.80 -0.71 9.47
CA ASP A 384 1.51 -1.24 9.91
C ASP A 384 0.53 -0.07 10.12
N HIS A 385 -0.27 0.22 9.09
CA HIS A 385 -1.16 1.38 9.10
C HIS A 385 -2.22 1.32 10.21
N VAL A 386 -2.63 0.13 10.64
CA VAL A 386 -3.56 -0.03 11.77
C VAL A 386 -2.90 0.40 13.08
N VAL A 387 -1.63 0.05 13.27
CA VAL A 387 -0.84 0.47 14.44
C VAL A 387 -0.60 1.98 14.43
N ASP A 388 -0.22 2.54 13.29
CA ASP A 388 -0.02 3.98 13.14
C ASP A 388 -1.31 4.75 13.43
N HIS A 389 -2.42 4.33 12.83
CA HIS A 389 -3.75 4.87 13.11
C HIS A 389 -4.06 4.83 14.61
N ASP A 390 -3.94 3.67 15.25
CA ASP A 390 -4.29 3.49 16.67
C ASP A 390 -3.40 4.35 17.58
N LEU A 391 -2.14 4.54 17.24
CA LEU A 391 -1.21 5.40 17.98
C LEU A 391 -1.57 6.89 17.82
N LEU A 392 -1.86 7.33 16.59
CA LEU A 392 -2.08 8.74 16.25
C LEU A 392 -3.47 9.24 16.65
N VAL A 393 -4.48 8.38 16.54
CA VAL A 393 -5.89 8.70 16.87
C VAL A 393 -6.21 8.40 18.34
N GLY A 394 -5.50 7.46 18.97
CA GLY A 394 -5.73 7.06 20.35
C GLY A 394 -5.38 8.11 21.42
N ASP A 395 -5.60 7.77 22.69
CA ASP A 395 -5.46 8.68 23.84
C ASP A 395 -4.07 9.35 23.96
N LYS A 396 -3.02 8.71 23.42
CA LYS A 396 -1.65 9.21 23.43
C LYS A 396 -1.27 10.01 22.19
N GLY A 397 -2.13 10.06 21.17
CA GLY A 397 -1.83 10.64 19.87
C GLY A 397 -1.34 12.08 19.94
N LYS A 398 -2.03 12.93 20.73
CA LYS A 398 -1.59 14.34 20.93
C LYS A 398 -0.20 14.45 21.57
N GLN A 399 0.11 13.58 22.54
CA GLN A 399 1.43 13.57 23.17
C GLN A 399 2.48 13.08 22.17
N PHE A 400 2.21 11.99 21.46
CA PHE A 400 3.12 11.45 20.47
C PHE A 400 3.41 12.48 19.36
N PHE A 401 2.38 13.16 18.84
CA PHE A 401 2.56 14.24 17.88
C PHE A 401 3.38 15.41 18.43
N ASN A 402 3.07 15.86 19.65
CA ASN A 402 3.87 16.89 20.29
C ASN A 402 5.33 16.48 20.39
N ASP A 403 5.58 15.23 20.76
CA ASP A 403 6.93 14.73 20.87
C ASP A 403 7.63 14.60 19.51
N LEU A 404 6.90 14.15 18.48
CA LEU A 404 7.41 13.99 17.12
C LEU A 404 7.71 15.34 16.45
N SER A 405 6.86 16.35 16.66
CA SER A 405 6.97 17.65 16.02
C SER A 405 7.98 18.59 16.69
N HIS A 406 8.26 18.37 17.98
CA HIS A 406 9.25 19.15 18.73
C HIS A 406 10.62 18.49 18.79
N HIS A 407 10.81 17.38 18.08
CA HIS A 407 12.07 16.66 17.98
C HIS A 407 12.68 16.81 16.59
N THR A 408 13.96 17.15 16.55
CA THR A 408 14.76 17.35 15.35
C THR A 408 15.57 16.09 15.07
N PHE A 409 15.06 15.25 14.18
CA PHE A 409 15.71 14.00 13.81
C PHE A 409 16.88 14.21 12.83
N PRO A 410 17.95 13.39 12.91
CA PRO A 410 19.08 13.43 11.97
C PRO A 410 18.72 13.19 10.49
N ASP A 411 17.61 12.51 10.21
CA ASP A 411 17.09 12.25 8.86
C ASP A 411 16.13 13.35 8.36
N ASN A 412 16.12 14.50 9.04
CA ASN A 412 15.23 15.63 8.80
C ASN A 412 13.74 15.28 8.93
N GLY A 413 13.41 14.24 9.69
CA GLY A 413 12.04 13.78 9.92
C GLY A 413 11.51 12.85 8.82
N LYS A 414 12.36 12.28 7.97
CA LYS A 414 11.94 11.44 6.85
C LYS A 414 11.17 10.20 7.31
N SER A 415 11.71 9.48 8.29
CA SER A 415 11.07 8.27 8.83
C SER A 415 9.75 8.62 9.53
N ALA A 416 9.73 9.76 10.25
CA ALA A 416 8.53 10.29 10.90
C ALA A 416 7.43 10.66 9.89
N GLY A 417 7.80 11.31 8.78
CA GLY A 417 6.86 11.66 7.70
C GLY A 417 6.20 10.44 7.05
N GLY A 418 6.89 9.29 7.04
CA GLY A 418 6.34 8.01 6.57
C GLY A 418 5.08 7.56 7.30
N LEU A 419 4.94 7.92 8.58
CA LEU A 419 3.76 7.58 9.42
C LEU A 419 2.49 8.32 8.99
N MET A 420 2.61 9.38 8.18
CA MET A 420 1.49 10.18 7.66
C MET A 420 1.32 10.02 6.16
N SER A 421 2.41 9.86 5.41
CA SER A 421 2.38 9.90 3.94
C SER A 421 1.51 8.80 3.32
N TRP A 422 1.41 7.63 3.95
CA TRP A 422 0.57 6.52 3.48
C TRP A 422 -0.92 6.88 3.39
N THR A 423 -1.35 7.94 4.11
CA THR A 423 -2.75 8.40 4.05
C THR A 423 -3.16 8.94 2.68
N HIS A 424 -2.19 9.28 1.82
CA HIS A 424 -2.41 9.60 0.41
C HIS A 424 -2.95 8.38 -0.36
N ASP A 425 -2.20 7.28 -0.31
CA ASP A 425 -2.40 6.09 -1.16
C ASP A 425 -3.62 5.25 -0.76
N SER A 426 -4.17 5.55 0.41
CA SER A 426 -5.26 4.80 1.02
C SER A 426 -6.53 5.65 1.19
N ALA A 427 -6.58 6.89 0.70
CA ALA A 427 -7.71 7.78 0.96
C ALA A 427 -9.04 7.33 0.31
N LEU A 428 -8.98 6.53 -0.76
CA LEU A 428 -10.14 6.14 -1.57
C LEU A 428 -10.25 4.62 -1.69
N VAL A 429 -11.49 4.11 -1.59
CA VAL A 429 -11.78 2.69 -1.82
C VAL A 429 -11.61 2.34 -3.29
N GLY A 430 -10.91 1.23 -3.57
CA GLY A 430 -10.62 0.78 -4.92
C GLY A 430 -9.13 0.51 -5.12
N LYS A 431 -8.67 0.37 -6.36
CA LYS A 431 -7.22 0.25 -6.60
C LYS A 431 -6.57 1.62 -6.48
N ASN A 432 -5.41 1.69 -5.84
CA ASN A 432 -4.59 2.90 -5.85
C ASN A 432 -3.65 2.91 -7.07
N GLU A 433 -2.86 3.98 -7.23
CA GLU A 433 -1.97 4.19 -8.38
C GLU A 433 -0.91 3.07 -8.56
N PHE A 434 -0.66 2.32 -7.50
CA PHE A 434 0.27 1.18 -7.46
C PHE A 434 -0.41 -0.16 -7.76
N GLY A 435 -1.74 -0.18 -7.93
CA GLY A 435 -2.54 -1.37 -8.21
C GLY A 435 -2.93 -2.18 -6.98
N HIS A 436 -2.68 -1.67 -5.77
CA HIS A 436 -3.11 -2.28 -4.51
C HIS A 436 -4.57 -1.93 -4.25
N TYR A 437 -5.37 -2.90 -3.80
CA TYR A 437 -6.77 -2.67 -3.48
C TYR A 437 -6.90 -2.14 -2.05
N VAL A 438 -7.45 -0.93 -1.93
CA VAL A 438 -7.77 -0.25 -0.68
C VAL A 438 -9.19 -0.65 -0.25
N SER A 439 -9.31 -1.22 0.95
CA SER A 439 -10.59 -1.61 1.53
C SER A 439 -11.34 -0.39 2.10
N ALA A 440 -12.64 -0.55 2.41
CA ALA A 440 -13.41 0.51 3.07
C ALA A 440 -12.88 0.84 4.48
N ASP A 441 -12.37 -0.17 5.18
CA ASP A 441 -11.78 0.01 6.51
C ASP A 441 -10.42 0.71 6.43
N GLU A 442 -9.58 0.34 5.45
CA GLU A 442 -8.30 0.98 5.18
C GLU A 442 -8.47 2.47 4.85
N ALA A 443 -9.43 2.79 3.97
CA ALA A 443 -9.74 4.17 3.64
C ALA A 443 -10.27 4.97 4.83
N ARG A 444 -11.05 4.33 5.70
CA ARG A 444 -11.55 4.96 6.92
C ARG A 444 -10.42 5.27 7.92
N ILE A 445 -9.53 4.32 8.20
CA ILE A 445 -8.41 4.58 9.12
C ILE A 445 -7.42 5.59 8.54
N SER A 446 -7.28 5.63 7.21
CA SER A 446 -6.51 6.64 6.49
C SER A 446 -7.05 8.05 6.77
N GLY A 447 -8.35 8.26 6.57
CA GLY A 447 -8.98 9.55 6.83
C GLY A 447 -9.00 9.94 8.31
N GLU A 448 -9.25 9.00 9.22
CA GLU A 448 -9.19 9.26 10.67
C GLU A 448 -7.77 9.68 11.11
N THR A 449 -6.74 9.03 10.56
CA THR A 449 -5.34 9.38 10.79
C THR A 449 -5.02 10.77 10.23
N ALA A 450 -5.40 11.03 8.98
CA ALA A 450 -5.27 12.34 8.33
C ALA A 450 -5.92 13.46 9.15
N HIS A 451 -7.12 13.21 9.66
CA HIS A 451 -7.85 14.17 10.46
C HIS A 451 -7.16 14.46 11.79
N ALA A 452 -6.62 13.44 12.46
CA ALA A 452 -5.93 13.59 13.73
C ALA A 452 -4.70 14.50 13.60
N TYR A 453 -3.85 14.26 12.61
CA TYR A 453 -2.61 15.02 12.47
C TYR A 453 -2.82 16.40 11.86
N ALA A 454 -3.79 16.55 10.97
CA ALA A 454 -4.23 17.88 10.50
C ALA A 454 -4.74 18.73 11.67
N SER A 455 -5.59 18.15 12.53
CA SER A 455 -6.15 18.83 13.70
C SER A 455 -5.06 19.22 14.69
N TYR A 456 -4.09 18.34 14.96
CA TYR A 456 -2.95 18.66 15.81
C TYR A 456 -2.16 19.85 15.27
N ALA A 457 -1.80 19.84 13.98
CA ALA A 457 -1.02 20.92 13.37
C ALA A 457 -1.77 22.25 13.35
N ALA A 458 -3.10 22.22 13.21
CA ALA A 458 -3.94 23.41 13.28
C ALA A 458 -4.08 23.98 14.72
N GLU A 459 -4.06 23.11 15.73
CA GLU A 459 -4.21 23.51 17.14
C GLU A 459 -2.90 24.03 17.76
N ASP A 460 -1.77 23.44 17.38
CA ASP A 460 -0.47 23.73 17.98
C ASP A 460 0.24 24.92 17.33
N LYS A 461 0.01 26.11 17.91
CA LYS A 461 0.69 27.34 17.49
C LYS A 461 2.22 27.31 17.73
N GLY A 462 2.70 26.39 18.57
CA GLY A 462 4.13 26.23 18.87
C GLY A 462 4.93 25.81 17.65
N LEU A 463 4.31 25.14 16.67
CA LEU A 463 4.96 24.63 15.45
C LEU A 463 5.57 25.72 14.56
N LEU A 464 5.11 26.96 14.68
CA LEU A 464 5.68 28.10 13.95
C LEU A 464 6.84 28.77 14.70
N THR A 465 7.07 28.39 15.96
CA THR A 465 8.03 29.05 16.87
C THR A 465 8.79 28.07 17.76
N LEU A 466 9.13 26.90 17.19
CA LEU A 466 9.94 25.87 17.83
C LEU A 466 11.29 26.44 18.26
N LYS A 467 11.77 25.99 19.42
CA LYS A 467 13.07 26.39 19.96
C LYS A 467 14.07 25.26 19.80
N ASP A 468 15.22 25.55 19.19
CA ASP A 468 16.35 24.62 19.22
C ASP A 468 17.05 24.63 20.59
N ASP A 469 18.03 23.75 20.76
CA ASP A 469 18.78 23.59 22.01
C ASP A 469 19.56 24.87 22.39
N ASP A 470 19.85 25.74 21.41
CA ASP A 470 20.51 27.04 21.59
C ASP A 470 19.52 28.22 21.84
N GLY A 471 18.21 27.95 21.80
CA GLY A 471 17.12 28.91 22.02
C GLY A 471 16.72 29.75 20.79
N ASN A 472 17.28 29.46 19.60
CA ASN A 472 16.86 30.08 18.35
C ASN A 472 15.46 29.60 17.97
N THR A 473 14.73 30.46 17.25
CA THR A 473 13.36 30.16 16.83
C THR A 473 13.36 29.62 15.42
N HIS A 474 12.71 28.48 15.22
CA HIS A 474 12.52 27.82 13.94
C HIS A 474 11.04 27.45 13.77
N THR A 475 10.66 27.19 12.54
CA THR A 475 9.38 26.58 12.19
C THR A 475 9.54 25.06 12.05
N LEU A 476 8.44 24.32 12.12
CA LEU A 476 8.45 22.87 11.89
C LEU A 476 9.04 22.49 10.53
N GLY A 477 8.73 23.23 9.48
CA GLY A 477 9.29 22.99 8.14
C GLY A 477 10.80 23.24 8.03
N GLN A 478 11.38 24.00 8.97
CA GLN A 478 12.83 24.20 9.06
C GLN A 478 13.53 23.09 9.86
N THR A 479 12.92 22.61 10.96
CA THR A 479 13.52 21.58 11.81
C THR A 479 13.28 20.17 11.27
N SER A 480 12.10 19.92 10.69
CA SER A 480 11.65 18.59 10.26
C SER A 480 11.01 18.67 8.86
N PRO A 481 11.75 19.10 7.82
CA PRO A 481 11.20 19.35 6.48
C PRO A 481 10.55 18.11 5.86
N GLU A 482 11.08 16.90 6.06
CA GLU A 482 10.52 15.69 5.45
C GLU A 482 9.28 15.19 6.21
N LEU A 483 9.14 15.50 7.50
CA LEU A 483 7.90 15.28 8.25
C LEU A 483 6.77 16.15 7.67
N VAL A 484 7.04 17.44 7.45
CA VAL A 484 6.04 18.36 6.88
C VAL A 484 5.65 17.97 5.45
N LYS A 485 6.60 17.49 4.65
CA LYS A 485 6.30 16.90 3.32
C LYS A 485 5.39 15.67 3.44
N GLY A 486 5.72 14.72 4.34
CA GLY A 486 4.89 13.54 4.56
C GLY A 486 3.45 13.88 5.00
N MET A 487 3.30 14.91 5.85
CA MET A 487 1.98 15.44 6.24
C MET A 487 1.23 16.06 5.05
N ALA A 488 1.88 16.91 4.26
CA ALA A 488 1.22 17.55 3.11
C ALA A 488 0.83 16.54 2.04
N HIS A 489 1.71 15.59 1.73
CA HIS A 489 1.46 14.49 0.80
C HIS A 489 0.25 13.67 1.24
N GLY A 490 0.25 13.23 2.50
CA GLY A 490 -0.87 12.50 3.10
C GLY A 490 -2.20 13.27 3.08
N LEU A 491 -2.17 14.61 3.16
CA LEU A 491 -3.37 15.45 3.18
C LEU A 491 -3.92 15.82 1.80
N MET A 492 -3.17 15.59 0.72
CA MET A 492 -3.61 15.99 -0.63
C MET A 492 -5.02 15.48 -1.00
N PRO A 493 -5.40 14.20 -0.75
CA PRO A 493 -6.72 13.71 -1.10
C PRO A 493 -7.86 14.36 -0.29
N TYR A 494 -7.52 14.99 0.84
CA TYR A 494 -8.46 15.59 1.78
C TYR A 494 -8.57 17.12 1.62
N ALA A 495 -7.88 17.69 0.61
CA ALA A 495 -7.82 19.12 0.36
C ALA A 495 -9.21 19.77 0.20
N ALA A 496 -10.17 19.07 -0.43
CA ALA A 496 -11.53 19.55 -0.55
C ALA A 496 -12.20 19.76 0.83
N MET A 497 -12.03 18.83 1.76
CA MET A 497 -12.60 18.89 3.11
C MET A 497 -11.92 19.95 3.98
N ILE A 498 -10.60 20.11 3.81
CA ILE A 498 -9.83 21.23 4.38
C ILE A 498 -10.33 22.57 3.82
N GLY A 499 -10.66 22.62 2.52
CA GLY A 499 -11.24 23.76 1.83
C GLY A 499 -12.72 24.04 2.15
N GLY A 500 -13.32 23.30 3.09
CA GLY A 500 -14.69 23.51 3.54
C GLY A 500 -15.75 22.87 2.64
N ALA A 501 -15.41 21.79 1.93
CA ALA A 501 -16.41 20.90 1.35
C ALA A 501 -17.15 20.13 2.46
N GLU A 502 -18.39 19.73 2.16
CA GLU A 502 -19.23 18.93 3.07
C GLU A 502 -19.29 17.47 2.59
N LYS A 503 -19.67 16.53 3.46
CA LYS A 503 -19.74 15.08 3.15
C LYS A 503 -20.48 14.75 1.85
N ASP A 504 -21.68 15.31 1.72
CA ASP A 504 -22.60 15.06 0.60
C ASP A 504 -22.44 16.13 -0.50
N ASN A 505 -21.21 16.61 -0.72
CA ASN A 505 -20.95 17.69 -1.66
C ASN A 505 -21.30 17.35 -3.12
N GLY A 506 -21.35 16.05 -3.48
CA GLY A 506 -21.75 15.58 -4.82
C GLY A 506 -20.75 15.89 -5.94
N ILE A 507 -19.58 16.44 -5.61
CA ILE A 507 -18.57 16.95 -6.53
C ILE A 507 -17.27 16.17 -6.37
N PHE A 508 -16.76 16.14 -5.14
CA PHE A 508 -15.50 15.55 -4.72
C PHE A 508 -15.69 14.10 -4.28
N PRO A 509 -14.65 13.26 -4.45
CA PRO A 509 -14.65 11.91 -3.91
C PRO A 509 -14.96 11.88 -2.41
N ASN A 510 -15.66 10.84 -1.96
CA ASN A 510 -15.85 10.61 -0.54
C ASN A 510 -14.56 10.04 0.08
N THR A 511 -14.10 10.68 1.15
CA THR A 511 -12.90 10.33 1.94
C THR A 511 -13.33 9.80 3.32
N PRO A 512 -13.61 8.50 3.48
CA PRO A 512 -14.09 7.95 4.76
C PRO A 512 -13.14 8.31 5.92
N GLY A 513 -13.69 8.67 7.09
CA GLY A 513 -12.88 9.05 8.26
C GLY A 513 -12.40 10.50 8.28
N PHE A 514 -12.40 11.18 7.12
CA PHE A 514 -12.23 12.63 6.98
C PHE A 514 -13.35 13.14 6.08
N ASP A 515 -14.59 12.87 6.45
CA ASP A 515 -15.77 13.10 5.61
C ASP A 515 -16.58 14.32 6.06
N HIS A 516 -16.04 15.12 6.98
CA HIS A 516 -16.62 16.36 7.45
C HIS A 516 -15.70 17.54 7.15
N SER A 517 -16.29 18.72 7.00
CA SER A 517 -15.53 19.93 6.80
C SER A 517 -14.58 20.16 7.97
N PHE A 518 -13.33 20.51 7.67
CA PHE A 518 -12.28 20.61 8.68
C PHE A 518 -12.57 21.73 9.71
N ASP A 519 -13.07 22.86 9.19
CA ASP A 519 -13.64 23.95 9.98
C ASP A 519 -15.15 23.79 10.18
N ASP A 520 -15.68 24.39 11.25
CA ASP A 520 -17.11 24.41 11.50
C ASP A 520 -17.84 25.28 10.47
N LYS A 521 -19.09 24.94 10.16
CA LYS A 521 -19.90 25.65 9.15
C LYS A 521 -19.95 27.17 9.35
N THR A 522 -19.99 27.65 10.60
CA THR A 522 -20.02 29.10 10.89
C THR A 522 -18.73 29.80 10.44
N ASP A 523 -17.58 29.13 10.61
CA ASP A 523 -16.29 29.68 10.22
C ASP A 523 -16.05 29.58 8.71
N ILE A 524 -16.63 28.56 8.06
CA ILE A 524 -16.66 28.45 6.59
C ILE A 524 -17.53 29.56 5.99
N ASP A 525 -18.77 29.72 6.45
CA ASP A 525 -19.72 30.71 5.91
C ASP A 525 -19.20 32.15 6.13
N SER A 526 -18.45 32.39 7.21
CA SER A 526 -17.80 33.68 7.48
C SER A 526 -16.41 33.84 6.85
N GLY A 527 -15.88 32.81 6.18
CA GLY A 527 -14.56 32.78 5.56
C GLY A 527 -13.38 32.74 6.53
N LYS A 528 -13.61 32.73 7.85
CA LYS A 528 -12.55 32.74 8.87
C LYS A 528 -11.65 31.53 8.76
N MET A 529 -12.24 30.34 8.68
CA MET A 529 -11.56 29.04 8.52
C MET A 529 -10.27 28.91 9.36
N PRO A 530 -10.36 29.07 10.69
CA PRO A 530 -9.18 29.18 11.54
C PRO A 530 -8.30 27.92 11.53
N LYS A 531 -8.89 26.72 11.42
CA LYS A 531 -8.12 25.48 11.40
C LYS A 531 -7.42 25.30 10.06
N ALA A 532 -8.12 25.48 8.93
CA ALA A 532 -7.51 25.35 7.60
C ALA A 532 -6.36 26.34 7.43
N LYS A 533 -6.54 27.60 7.83
CA LYS A 533 -5.47 28.61 7.78
C LYS A 533 -4.28 28.25 8.67
N ALA A 534 -4.54 27.79 9.91
CA ALA A 534 -3.46 27.39 10.81
C ALA A 534 -2.66 26.18 10.29
N LEU A 535 -3.36 25.16 9.76
CA LEU A 535 -2.74 24.01 9.12
C LEU A 535 -1.85 24.43 7.95
N LEU A 536 -2.40 25.21 7.02
CA LEU A 536 -1.65 25.68 5.85
C LEU A 536 -0.46 26.54 6.25
N SER A 537 -0.58 27.35 7.31
CA SER A 537 0.55 28.11 7.84
C SER A 537 1.67 27.24 8.35
N VAL A 538 1.38 26.06 8.93
CA VAL A 538 2.42 25.10 9.33
C VAL A 538 3.02 24.41 8.11
N LEU A 539 2.19 23.89 7.19
CA LEU A 539 2.68 23.16 6.02
C LEU A 539 3.53 24.03 5.10
N ASN A 540 3.13 25.30 4.89
CA ASN A 540 3.84 26.25 4.04
C ASN A 540 5.16 26.78 4.61
N THR A 541 5.51 26.41 5.85
CA THR A 541 6.88 26.62 6.35
C THR A 541 7.91 25.77 5.60
N ASN A 542 7.45 24.72 4.92
CA ASN A 542 8.21 23.97 3.92
C ASN A 542 7.63 24.23 2.53
N THR A 543 8.43 24.83 1.64
CA THR A 543 7.98 25.25 0.31
C THR A 543 7.55 24.08 -0.60
N ASP A 544 8.11 22.88 -0.42
CA ASP A 544 7.72 21.72 -1.22
C ASP A 544 6.41 21.11 -0.73
N ALA A 545 6.24 21.00 0.60
CA ALA A 545 4.98 20.59 1.22
C ALA A 545 3.83 21.55 0.87
N GLY A 546 4.10 22.86 0.89
CA GLY A 546 3.16 23.89 0.45
C GLY A 546 2.67 23.68 -0.99
N LYS A 547 3.56 23.39 -1.94
CA LYS A 547 3.19 23.12 -3.34
C LYS A 547 2.23 21.95 -3.49
N GLU A 548 2.38 20.90 -2.67
CA GLU A 548 1.51 19.73 -2.74
C GLU A 548 0.09 20.06 -2.28
N ILE A 549 -0.06 20.62 -1.08
CA ILE A 549 -1.38 20.90 -0.51
C ILE A 549 -2.08 22.10 -1.18
N ASP A 550 -1.36 23.17 -1.49
CA ASP A 550 -1.92 24.33 -2.21
C ASP A 550 -2.23 23.96 -3.67
N GLY A 551 -1.42 23.08 -4.25
CA GLY A 551 -1.68 22.48 -5.55
C GLY A 551 -2.98 21.69 -5.59
N ALA A 552 -3.20 20.83 -4.59
CA ALA A 552 -4.45 20.10 -4.44
C ALA A 552 -5.65 21.05 -4.31
N LEU A 553 -5.55 22.09 -3.47
CA LEU A 553 -6.61 23.12 -3.33
C LEU A 553 -6.92 23.84 -4.65
N TYR A 554 -5.93 24.12 -5.50
CA TYR A 554 -6.21 24.71 -6.82
C TYR A 554 -6.97 23.77 -7.75
N VAL A 555 -6.60 22.49 -7.78
CA VAL A 555 -7.29 21.50 -8.61
C VAL A 555 -8.72 21.30 -8.11
N GLU A 556 -8.93 21.27 -6.80
CA GLU A 556 -10.29 21.17 -6.23
C GLU A 556 -11.13 22.42 -6.55
N SER A 557 -10.52 23.60 -6.58
CA SER A 557 -11.16 24.82 -7.09
C SER A 557 -11.54 24.71 -8.57
N ALA A 558 -10.68 24.10 -9.40
CA ALA A 558 -10.96 23.87 -10.81
C ALA A 558 -12.11 22.87 -11.00
N ILE A 559 -12.12 21.78 -10.23
CA ILE A 559 -13.18 20.76 -10.22
C ILE A 559 -14.53 21.38 -9.83
N ALA A 560 -14.59 22.19 -8.77
CA ALA A 560 -15.82 22.87 -8.37
C ALA A 560 -16.32 23.86 -9.44
N SER A 561 -15.41 24.59 -10.09
CA SER A 561 -15.76 25.50 -11.19
C SER A 561 -16.29 24.75 -12.41
N ASP A 562 -15.71 23.58 -12.71
CA ASP A 562 -16.14 22.71 -13.81
C ASP A 562 -17.51 22.06 -13.53
N HIS A 563 -17.75 21.59 -12.31
CA HIS A 563 -19.06 21.07 -11.91
C HIS A 563 -20.17 22.14 -12.00
N PHE A 564 -19.85 23.38 -11.59
CA PHE A 564 -20.74 24.53 -11.80
C PHE A 564 -21.10 24.70 -13.29
N ALA A 565 -20.12 24.63 -14.18
CA ALA A 565 -20.36 24.75 -15.61
C ALA A 565 -21.15 23.54 -16.18
N SER A 566 -20.87 22.32 -15.72
CA SER A 566 -21.59 21.11 -16.13
C SER A 566 -23.06 21.15 -15.73
N THR A 567 -23.38 21.52 -14.49
CA THR A 567 -24.77 21.65 -14.03
C THR A 567 -25.51 22.80 -14.74
N THR A 568 -24.78 23.84 -15.13
CA THR A 568 -25.29 24.92 -15.99
C THR A 568 -25.62 24.40 -17.40
N HIS A 569 -24.74 23.59 -18.00
CA HIS A 569 -24.96 22.91 -19.28
C HIS A 569 -26.21 22.03 -19.26
N ASP A 570 -26.37 21.25 -18.19
CA ASP A 570 -27.47 20.27 -18.06
C ASP A 570 -28.82 20.91 -17.67
N GLY A 571 -28.86 22.25 -17.54
CA GLY A 571 -30.07 23.02 -17.28
C GLY A 571 -30.61 22.90 -15.86
N THR A 572 -29.82 22.38 -14.92
CA THR A 572 -30.20 22.26 -13.50
C THR A 572 -29.95 23.53 -12.70
N GLY A 573 -29.35 24.55 -13.34
CA GLY A 573 -29.03 25.85 -12.75
C GLY A 573 -27.85 25.72 -11.80
N GLY A 574 -26.66 26.08 -12.29
CA GLY A 574 -25.37 25.89 -11.60
C GLY A 574 -25.47 25.97 -10.08
N ALA A 575 -25.11 24.89 -9.39
CA ALA A 575 -25.34 24.79 -7.95
C ALA A 575 -24.66 25.98 -7.26
N VAL A 576 -25.49 26.85 -6.67
CA VAL A 576 -25.11 28.22 -6.28
C VAL A 576 -23.86 28.28 -5.41
N GLY A 577 -23.59 27.25 -4.62
CA GLY A 577 -22.44 27.19 -3.72
C GLY A 577 -21.17 26.55 -4.28
N ASP A 578 -21.07 26.22 -5.57
CA ASP A 578 -19.87 25.59 -6.14
C ASP A 578 -18.76 26.60 -6.40
N LEU A 579 -19.15 27.77 -6.94
CA LEU A 579 -18.22 28.89 -7.10
C LEU A 579 -17.74 29.44 -5.74
N ASP A 580 -18.58 29.36 -4.70
CA ASP A 580 -18.16 29.72 -3.33
C ASP A 580 -17.09 28.74 -2.82
N LYS A 581 -17.28 27.43 -3.00
CA LYS A 581 -16.26 26.41 -2.67
C LYS A 581 -14.96 26.66 -3.44
N ALA A 582 -15.06 26.88 -4.75
CA ALA A 582 -13.92 27.19 -5.59
C ALA A 582 -13.18 28.43 -5.10
N ALA A 583 -13.89 29.53 -4.81
CA ALA A 583 -13.31 30.76 -4.29
C ALA A 583 -12.59 30.57 -2.95
N ARG A 584 -13.15 29.75 -2.04
CA ARG A 584 -12.52 29.45 -0.75
C ARG A 584 -11.21 28.67 -0.91
N MET A 585 -11.23 27.57 -1.67
CA MET A 585 -10.05 26.73 -1.92
C MET A 585 -8.94 27.54 -2.60
N ARG A 586 -9.34 28.33 -3.59
CA ARG A 586 -8.49 29.28 -4.30
C ARG A 586 -7.84 30.30 -3.37
N ALA A 587 -8.60 30.89 -2.45
CA ALA A 587 -8.09 31.86 -1.49
C ALA A 587 -7.14 31.23 -0.47
N LEU A 588 -7.43 30.01 0.00
CA LEU A 588 -6.55 29.27 0.92
C LEU A 588 -5.20 28.94 0.28
N ALA A 589 -5.20 28.42 -0.94
CA ALA A 589 -3.97 28.15 -1.69
C ALA A 589 -3.14 29.42 -1.95
N ASP A 590 -3.82 30.51 -2.29
CA ASP A 590 -3.17 31.82 -2.48
C ASP A 590 -2.56 32.34 -1.16
N LEU A 591 -3.22 32.16 -0.02
CA LEU A 591 -2.66 32.50 1.31
C LEU A 591 -1.42 31.66 1.62
N GLY A 592 -1.48 30.34 1.38
CA GLY A 592 -0.37 29.42 1.61
C GLY A 592 0.88 29.78 0.80
N ILE A 593 0.72 29.99 -0.50
CA ILE A 593 1.83 30.36 -1.40
C ILE A 593 2.43 31.71 -1.03
N ASN A 594 1.63 32.70 -0.63
CA ASN A 594 2.18 33.99 -0.19
C ASN A 594 2.99 33.81 1.11
N GLN A 595 2.53 32.99 2.05
CA GLN A 595 3.29 32.67 3.27
C GLN A 595 4.60 31.93 2.96
N ALA A 596 4.59 30.98 2.02
CA ALA A 596 5.79 30.26 1.59
C ALA A 596 6.79 31.18 0.89
N ALA A 597 6.31 32.10 0.03
CA ALA A 597 7.15 33.11 -0.62
C ALA A 597 7.81 34.03 0.42
N ASP A 598 7.05 34.55 1.39
CA ASP A 598 7.57 35.34 2.50
C ASP A 598 8.63 34.59 3.32
N ALA A 599 8.39 33.31 3.65
CA ALA A 599 9.33 32.49 4.39
C ALA A 599 10.65 32.23 3.63
N SER A 600 10.57 31.98 2.32
CA SER A 600 11.73 31.68 1.47
C SER A 600 12.70 32.86 1.31
N THR A 601 12.23 34.11 1.51
CA THR A 601 13.03 35.32 1.33
C THR A 601 13.81 35.75 2.58
N ASN A 602 13.66 35.07 3.72
CA ASN A 602 14.43 35.28 4.96
C ASN A 602 14.53 36.76 5.39
N ASN A 603 13.41 37.50 5.35
CA ASN A 603 13.38 38.94 5.67
C ASN A 603 14.35 39.82 4.84
N LYS A 604 14.85 39.35 3.70
CA LYS A 604 15.48 40.25 2.73
C LYS A 604 14.36 41.16 2.24
N ALA A 605 14.55 42.48 2.33
CA ALA A 605 13.68 43.46 1.68
C ALA A 605 13.70 43.19 0.17
N THR A 606 12.84 42.30 -0.29
CA THR A 606 12.56 42.03 -1.69
C THR A 606 11.62 43.12 -2.16
N ASP A 607 11.88 43.68 -3.34
CA ASP A 607 10.91 44.58 -3.95
C ASP A 607 9.63 43.79 -4.27
N ALA A 608 8.50 44.51 -4.34
CA ALA A 608 7.20 43.89 -4.54
C ALA A 608 7.12 43.10 -5.86
N TYR A 609 7.98 43.40 -6.83
CA TYR A 609 8.08 42.66 -8.08
C TYR A 609 8.70 41.27 -7.88
N GLN A 610 9.81 41.15 -7.15
CA GLN A 610 10.43 39.86 -6.89
C GLN A 610 9.50 38.93 -6.09
N HIS A 611 8.80 39.47 -5.09
CA HIS A 611 7.78 38.70 -4.36
C HIS A 611 6.66 38.21 -5.28
N ALA A 612 6.11 39.09 -6.12
CA ALA A 612 5.08 38.72 -7.09
C ALA A 612 5.59 37.63 -8.06
N LYS A 613 6.87 37.67 -8.43
CA LYS A 613 7.50 36.68 -9.31
C LYS A 613 7.61 35.32 -8.64
N ASP A 614 8.06 35.29 -7.39
CA ASP A 614 8.19 34.06 -6.62
C ASP A 614 6.82 33.40 -6.42
N VAL A 615 5.79 34.19 -6.07
CA VAL A 615 4.39 33.73 -5.96
C VAL A 615 3.90 33.15 -7.29
N TYR A 616 4.16 33.83 -8.42
CA TYR A 616 3.75 33.33 -9.74
C TYR A 616 4.42 31.98 -10.09
N GLU A 617 5.74 31.85 -9.88
CA GLU A 617 6.47 30.61 -10.15
C GLU A 617 6.00 29.46 -9.23
N MET A 618 5.72 29.76 -7.95
CA MET A 618 5.14 28.78 -7.01
C MET A 618 3.73 28.36 -7.42
N LYS A 619 2.87 29.28 -7.88
CA LYS A 619 1.53 28.95 -8.39
C LYS A 619 1.59 27.98 -9.56
N GLN A 620 2.50 28.21 -10.51
CA GLN A 620 2.69 27.31 -11.65
C GLN A 620 3.07 25.91 -11.20
N LEU A 621 4.08 25.81 -10.34
CA LEU A 621 4.60 24.53 -9.88
C LEU A 621 3.58 23.78 -9.01
N ALA A 622 2.93 24.47 -8.07
CA ALA A 622 1.90 23.89 -7.21
C ALA A 622 0.74 23.35 -8.04
N TYR A 623 0.24 24.11 -9.02
CA TYR A 623 -0.83 23.65 -9.90
C TYR A 623 -0.47 22.37 -10.65
N ASP A 624 0.72 22.33 -11.23
CA ASP A 624 1.20 21.17 -11.99
C ASP A 624 1.44 19.94 -11.11
N THR A 625 1.89 20.14 -9.86
CA THR A 625 2.02 19.07 -8.87
C THR A 625 0.66 18.52 -8.45
N GLY A 626 -0.27 19.40 -8.07
CA GLY A 626 -1.61 19.00 -7.64
C GLY A 626 -2.38 18.25 -8.74
N ALA A 627 -2.30 18.73 -9.99
CA ALA A 627 -2.98 18.10 -11.12
C ALA A 627 -2.48 16.67 -11.35
N LYS A 628 -1.17 16.43 -11.26
CA LYS A 628 -0.60 15.09 -11.39
C LYS A 628 -1.01 14.17 -10.24
N GLY A 629 -0.93 14.64 -9.00
CA GLY A 629 -1.24 13.83 -7.81
C GLY A 629 -2.70 13.39 -7.76
N LEU A 630 -3.64 14.32 -7.92
CA LEU A 630 -5.07 14.00 -7.85
C LEU A 630 -5.55 13.14 -9.04
N SER A 631 -5.04 13.37 -10.25
CA SER A 631 -5.37 12.53 -11.42
C SER A 631 -4.90 11.09 -11.24
N ALA A 632 -3.76 10.85 -10.58
CA ALA A 632 -3.25 9.52 -10.30
C ALA A 632 -4.15 8.75 -9.31
N LEU A 633 -4.58 9.41 -8.24
CA LEU A 633 -5.48 8.84 -7.22
C LEU A 633 -6.83 8.43 -7.80
N VAL A 634 -7.48 9.34 -8.55
CA VAL A 634 -8.83 9.10 -9.07
C VAL A 634 -8.82 8.20 -10.31
N GLY A 635 -7.74 8.23 -11.11
CA GLY A 635 -7.58 7.36 -12.27
C GLY A 635 -7.44 5.87 -11.91
N ALA A 636 -7.05 5.56 -10.68
CA ALA A 636 -6.88 4.20 -10.19
C ALA A 636 -8.14 3.62 -9.50
N ALA A 637 -9.01 4.46 -8.94
CA ALA A 637 -10.18 4.02 -8.19
C ALA A 637 -11.24 3.33 -9.09
N GLU A 638 -11.64 2.09 -8.74
CA GLU A 638 -12.73 1.36 -9.41
C GLU A 638 -14.02 1.47 -8.58
N GLY A 639 -15.08 2.14 -9.09
CA GLY A 639 -16.40 2.10 -8.45
C GLY A 639 -17.32 3.30 -8.71
N PRO A 640 -18.59 3.24 -8.23
CA PRO A 640 -19.57 4.33 -8.40
C PRO A 640 -19.25 5.61 -7.62
N ALA A 641 -18.24 5.60 -6.75
CA ALA A 641 -17.76 6.77 -6.00
C ALA A 641 -16.92 7.75 -6.86
N GLY A 642 -16.53 7.37 -8.07
CA GLY A 642 -15.80 8.21 -9.03
C GLY A 642 -16.74 8.99 -9.95
N THR A 643 -17.59 9.87 -9.41
CA THR A 643 -18.48 10.73 -10.22
C THR A 643 -17.73 11.64 -11.19
N ILE A 644 -16.43 11.90 -10.94
CA ILE A 644 -15.51 12.58 -11.83
C ILE A 644 -14.33 11.63 -12.08
N GLY A 645 -14.24 11.03 -13.27
CA GLY A 645 -13.10 10.17 -13.64
C GLY A 645 -11.84 10.98 -13.93
N GLY A 646 -10.65 10.37 -13.84
CA GLY A 646 -9.35 11.02 -14.13
C GLY A 646 -9.31 11.86 -15.41
N PRO A 647 -9.85 11.41 -16.56
CA PRO A 647 -9.92 12.23 -17.77
C PRO A 647 -10.75 13.52 -17.63
N ALA A 648 -11.77 13.54 -16.77
CA ALA A 648 -12.56 14.74 -16.50
C ALA A 648 -11.80 15.72 -15.60
N ILE A 649 -11.00 15.23 -14.64
CA ILE A 649 -10.09 16.05 -13.84
C ILE A 649 -9.01 16.69 -14.73
N ASP A 650 -8.40 15.92 -15.63
CA ASP A 650 -7.40 16.45 -16.56
C ASP A 650 -7.97 17.56 -17.47
N ILE A 651 -9.22 17.43 -17.92
CA ILE A 651 -9.88 18.46 -18.74
C ILE A 651 -10.14 19.72 -17.91
N ALA A 652 -10.73 19.58 -16.71
CA ALA A 652 -11.00 20.70 -15.82
C ALA A 652 -9.71 21.43 -15.40
N ALA A 653 -8.68 20.67 -15.02
CA ALA A 653 -7.39 21.20 -14.61
C ALA A 653 -6.68 21.93 -15.77
N ASN A 654 -6.64 21.38 -16.97
CA ASN A 654 -6.00 22.08 -18.10
C ASN A 654 -6.77 23.32 -18.55
N ALA A 655 -8.11 23.28 -18.51
CA ALA A 655 -8.94 24.42 -18.90
C ALA A 655 -8.78 25.62 -17.95
N MET A 656 -8.57 25.35 -16.65
CA MET A 656 -8.59 26.38 -15.61
C MET A 656 -7.19 26.90 -15.25
N LYS A 657 -6.11 26.27 -15.72
CA LYS A 657 -4.73 26.58 -15.34
C LYS A 657 -4.38 28.05 -15.54
N SER A 658 -4.69 28.65 -16.69
CA SER A 658 -4.38 30.05 -16.97
C SER A 658 -5.14 31.01 -16.05
N SER A 659 -6.43 30.76 -15.80
CA SER A 659 -7.25 31.54 -14.86
C SER A 659 -6.74 31.47 -13.41
N ILE A 660 -6.13 30.33 -13.06
CA ILE A 660 -5.61 30.04 -11.73
C ILE A 660 -4.16 30.53 -11.54
N VAL A 661 -3.26 30.31 -12.48
CA VAL A 661 -1.89 30.82 -12.31
C VAL A 661 -1.88 32.35 -12.46
N GLY A 662 -2.67 32.88 -13.39
CA GLY A 662 -2.58 34.27 -13.81
C GLY A 662 -1.33 34.54 -14.64
N ASP A 663 -1.01 35.81 -14.84
CA ASP A 663 0.08 36.25 -15.71
C ASP A 663 1.39 36.42 -14.96
N PRO A 664 2.54 36.30 -15.65
CA PRO A 664 3.81 36.69 -15.07
C PRO A 664 3.77 38.17 -14.67
N PRO A 665 4.32 38.52 -13.50
CA PRO A 665 4.34 39.90 -13.04
C PRO A 665 5.15 40.78 -13.99
N ASP A 666 4.65 42.00 -14.23
CA ASP A 666 5.32 42.99 -15.07
C ASP A 666 6.34 43.81 -14.26
N PRO A 667 7.65 43.81 -14.60
CA PRO A 667 8.66 44.63 -13.93
C PRO A 667 8.41 46.14 -14.04
N ALA A 668 7.56 46.60 -14.97
CA ALA A 668 7.18 48.00 -15.10
C ALA A 668 5.95 48.41 -14.25
N SER A 669 5.27 47.45 -13.60
CA SER A 669 4.09 47.72 -12.77
C SER A 669 4.48 48.23 -11.38
N THR A 670 3.78 49.27 -10.91
CA THR A 670 3.94 49.84 -9.55
C THR A 670 2.88 49.34 -8.57
N THR A 671 2.08 48.34 -8.95
CA THR A 671 0.88 47.90 -8.21
C THR A 671 1.03 46.53 -7.54
N HIS A 672 2.22 45.95 -7.56
CA HIS A 672 2.49 44.67 -6.90
C HIS A 672 2.21 44.79 -5.39
N THR A 673 1.51 43.81 -4.84
CA THR A 673 1.22 43.72 -3.40
C THR A 673 1.72 42.39 -2.86
N SER A 674 2.03 42.36 -1.56
CA SER A 674 2.41 41.14 -0.84
C SER A 674 1.20 40.40 -0.26
N THR A 675 -0.01 40.95 -0.40
CA THR A 675 -1.26 40.31 0.00
C THR A 675 -1.95 39.71 -1.21
N PRO A 676 -2.43 38.46 -1.13
CA PRO A 676 -3.17 37.88 -2.24
C PRO A 676 -4.41 38.70 -2.60
N GLU A 677 -4.60 38.97 -3.89
CA GLU A 677 -5.79 39.62 -4.42
C GLU A 677 -6.22 38.98 -5.74
N ILE A 678 -7.53 38.82 -5.92
CA ILE A 678 -8.14 38.55 -7.22
C ILE A 678 -8.90 39.78 -7.70
N SER A 679 -8.56 40.25 -8.91
CA SER A 679 -9.29 41.34 -9.56
C SER A 679 -10.67 40.86 -10.00
N THR A 680 -11.64 41.78 -10.11
CA THR A 680 -13.00 41.44 -10.54
C THR A 680 -13.00 40.83 -11.93
N GLY A 681 -12.13 41.34 -12.82
CA GLY A 681 -11.96 40.79 -14.16
C GLY A 681 -11.42 39.35 -14.16
N ASN A 682 -10.47 39.03 -13.28
CA ASN A 682 -9.94 37.65 -13.18
C ASN A 682 -10.99 36.68 -12.60
N ALA A 683 -11.77 37.13 -11.60
CA ALA A 683 -12.88 36.32 -11.07
C ALA A 683 -13.98 36.08 -12.11
N GLN A 684 -14.31 37.10 -12.92
CA GLN A 684 -15.23 36.95 -14.05
C GLN A 684 -14.66 36.03 -15.15
N ALA A 685 -13.36 36.14 -15.44
CA ALA A 685 -12.69 35.27 -16.41
C ALA A 685 -12.76 33.80 -16.01
N GLN A 686 -12.53 33.48 -14.73
CA GLN A 686 -12.67 32.12 -14.20
C GLN A 686 -14.07 31.53 -14.47
N VAL A 687 -15.13 32.32 -14.24
CA VAL A 687 -16.50 31.88 -14.55
C VAL A 687 -16.68 31.69 -16.05
N ILE A 688 -16.20 32.61 -16.87
CA ILE A 688 -16.33 32.54 -18.34
C ILE A 688 -15.58 31.31 -18.90
N ASP A 689 -14.34 31.07 -18.46
CA ASP A 689 -13.51 29.95 -18.91
C ASP A 689 -14.14 28.60 -18.54
N SER A 690 -14.75 28.49 -17.35
CA SER A 690 -15.51 27.29 -16.97
C SER A 690 -16.71 27.04 -17.90
N LEU A 691 -17.44 28.09 -18.31
CA LEU A 691 -18.58 27.96 -19.23
C LEU A 691 -18.12 27.63 -20.66
N LEU A 692 -16.96 28.15 -21.08
CA LEU A 692 -16.34 27.82 -22.37
C LEU A 692 -15.88 26.36 -22.42
N SER A 693 -15.27 25.85 -21.35
CA SER A 693 -14.72 24.48 -21.29
C SER A 693 -15.81 23.41 -21.49
N ARG A 694 -17.02 23.67 -20.98
CA ARG A 694 -18.20 22.79 -21.12
C ARG A 694 -19.10 23.15 -22.29
N GLY A 695 -18.73 24.13 -23.12
CA GLY A 695 -19.51 24.56 -24.29
C GLY A 695 -20.86 25.20 -23.96
N VAL A 696 -21.09 25.59 -22.70
CA VAL A 696 -22.26 26.39 -22.29
C VAL A 696 -22.21 27.75 -22.97
N LEU A 697 -21.01 28.32 -23.03
CA LEU A 697 -20.70 29.52 -23.78
C LEU A 697 -19.90 29.11 -25.02
N THR A 698 -20.30 29.57 -26.21
CA THR A 698 -19.58 29.25 -27.44
C THR A 698 -18.54 30.31 -27.79
N PRO A 699 -17.44 29.95 -28.49
CA PRO A 699 -16.46 30.91 -28.98
C PRO A 699 -17.06 32.02 -29.85
N GLU A 700 -18.10 31.72 -30.62
CA GLU A 700 -18.80 32.70 -31.46
C GLU A 700 -19.54 33.72 -30.61
N GLN A 701 -20.22 33.30 -29.53
CA GLN A 701 -20.93 34.20 -28.63
C GLN A 701 -19.97 35.19 -27.95
N VAL A 702 -18.80 34.71 -27.52
CA VAL A 702 -17.76 35.56 -26.94
C VAL A 702 -17.17 36.50 -27.99
N ASN A 703 -16.79 35.99 -29.17
CA ASN A 703 -16.20 36.81 -30.23
C ASN A 703 -17.16 37.87 -30.78
N GLN A 704 -18.47 37.64 -30.74
CA GLN A 704 -19.47 38.64 -31.08
C GLN A 704 -19.51 39.79 -30.06
N ALA A 705 -19.37 39.47 -28.77
CA ALA A 705 -19.36 40.47 -27.71
C ALA A 705 -18.03 41.23 -27.62
N VAL A 706 -16.92 40.49 -27.71
CA VAL A 706 -15.54 41.00 -27.65
C VAL A 706 -14.69 40.28 -28.69
N PRO A 707 -14.44 40.89 -29.86
CA PRO A 707 -13.62 40.29 -30.89
C PRO A 707 -12.18 40.02 -30.42
N ASN A 708 -11.63 38.86 -30.82
CA ASN A 708 -10.26 38.43 -30.52
C ASN A 708 -9.95 38.22 -29.03
N ALA A 709 -10.97 38.08 -28.18
CA ALA A 709 -10.81 37.87 -26.74
C ALA A 709 -10.41 36.44 -26.35
N LEU A 710 -10.35 35.51 -27.31
CA LEU A 710 -10.14 34.10 -27.04
C LEU A 710 -8.80 33.59 -27.57
N VAL A 711 -8.26 32.61 -26.88
CA VAL A 711 -7.15 31.75 -27.32
C VAL A 711 -7.74 30.39 -27.72
N PRO A 712 -7.45 29.89 -28.95
CA PRO A 712 -7.91 28.57 -29.38
C PRO A 712 -7.17 27.46 -28.62
N PRO A 713 -7.75 26.24 -28.56
CA PRO A 713 -7.06 25.08 -28.01
C PRO A 713 -5.67 24.88 -28.63
N ASP A 714 -4.68 24.55 -27.80
CA ASP A 714 -3.29 24.33 -28.18
C ASP A 714 -2.68 23.14 -27.42
N ALA A 715 -1.37 22.92 -27.56
CA ALA A 715 -0.68 21.80 -26.92
C ALA A 715 -0.64 21.89 -25.37
N SER A 716 -0.93 23.06 -24.81
CA SER A 716 -0.96 23.35 -23.37
C SER A 716 -2.38 23.55 -22.80
N HIS A 717 -3.38 23.80 -23.65
CA HIS A 717 -4.77 24.01 -23.28
C HIS A 717 -5.70 23.24 -24.23
N SER A 718 -6.41 22.23 -23.71
CA SER A 718 -7.33 21.41 -24.51
C SER A 718 -8.65 22.10 -24.87
N THR A 719 -8.92 23.28 -24.30
CA THR A 719 -10.16 24.05 -24.49
C THR A 719 -9.88 25.51 -24.85
N TRP A 720 -10.89 26.18 -25.41
CA TRP A 720 -10.88 27.63 -25.57
C TRP A 720 -10.83 28.30 -24.19
N HIS A 721 -10.08 29.39 -24.08
CA HIS A 721 -10.05 30.23 -22.88
C HIS A 721 -9.92 31.71 -23.27
N LEU A 722 -10.25 32.59 -22.33
CA LEU A 722 -10.05 34.02 -22.48
C LEU A 722 -8.57 34.37 -22.48
N LYS A 723 -8.20 35.28 -23.38
CA LYS A 723 -6.95 36.00 -23.27
C LYS A 723 -6.94 36.78 -21.97
N ASN A 724 -5.80 36.72 -21.29
CA ASN A 724 -5.55 37.56 -20.13
C ASN A 724 -5.41 39.04 -20.52
N TRP A 725 -5.25 39.92 -19.53
CA TRP A 725 -5.20 41.36 -19.78
C TRP A 725 -3.94 41.79 -20.54
N GLN A 726 -2.80 41.11 -20.38
CA GLN A 726 -1.55 41.38 -21.10
C GLN A 726 -1.63 40.96 -22.58
N GLU A 727 -2.20 39.78 -22.86
CA GLU A 727 -2.46 39.25 -24.20
C GLU A 727 -3.47 40.11 -24.97
N MET A 728 -4.38 40.75 -24.25
CA MET A 728 -5.28 41.77 -24.78
C MET A 728 -4.60 43.13 -24.98
N GLY A 729 -3.36 43.30 -24.51
CA GLY A 729 -2.60 44.55 -24.59
C GLY A 729 -3.10 45.65 -23.65
N TYR A 730 -3.84 45.28 -22.59
CA TYR A 730 -4.28 46.22 -21.57
C TYR A 730 -3.14 46.60 -20.63
N ARG A 731 -3.26 47.78 -20.02
CA ARG A 731 -2.27 48.30 -19.05
C ARG A 731 -2.65 48.09 -17.59
N SER A 732 -3.88 47.60 -17.33
CA SER A 732 -4.42 47.41 -15.99
C SER A 732 -5.57 46.41 -15.97
N SER A 733 -5.83 45.84 -14.79
CA SER A 733 -6.96 44.96 -14.50
C SER A 733 -8.33 45.65 -14.64
N ASP A 734 -8.42 46.97 -14.49
CA ASP A 734 -9.68 47.72 -14.67
C ASP A 734 -10.22 47.66 -16.12
N ASN A 735 -9.31 47.74 -17.09
CA ASN A 735 -9.66 47.59 -18.50
C ASN A 735 -10.09 46.15 -18.81
N TYR A 736 -9.48 45.19 -18.13
CA TYR A 736 -9.83 43.78 -18.23
C TYR A 736 -11.20 43.46 -17.64
N HIS A 737 -11.54 44.07 -16.49
CA HIS A 737 -12.88 43.99 -15.92
C HIS A 737 -13.92 44.54 -16.91
N THR A 738 -13.66 45.69 -17.54
CA THR A 738 -14.60 46.24 -18.55
C THR A 738 -14.85 45.28 -19.72
N MET A 739 -13.85 44.49 -20.11
CA MET A 739 -13.99 43.47 -21.16
C MET A 739 -14.83 42.29 -20.67
N THR A 740 -14.43 41.69 -19.55
CA THR A 740 -15.09 40.51 -18.98
C THR A 740 -16.53 40.82 -18.55
N ASP A 741 -16.80 42.03 -18.06
CA ASP A 741 -18.15 42.50 -17.72
C ASP A 741 -19.08 42.59 -18.94
N LYS A 742 -18.56 42.94 -20.13
CA LYS A 742 -19.35 42.87 -21.38
C LYS A 742 -19.74 41.44 -21.74
N ILE A 743 -18.89 40.46 -21.44
CA ILE A 743 -19.17 39.05 -21.67
C ILE A 743 -20.19 38.55 -20.64
N MET A 744 -20.01 38.91 -19.37
CA MET A 744 -20.93 38.58 -18.27
C MET A 744 -22.34 39.15 -18.49
N ASN A 745 -22.43 40.43 -18.88
CA ASN A 745 -23.71 41.13 -19.08
C ASN A 745 -24.30 40.97 -20.49
N GLY A 746 -23.54 40.37 -21.42
CA GLY A 746 -23.96 40.09 -22.79
C GLY A 746 -24.29 38.61 -22.98
N PRO A 747 -23.39 37.82 -23.59
CA PRO A 747 -23.66 36.43 -23.93
C PRO A 747 -23.95 35.54 -22.71
N VAL A 748 -23.29 35.76 -21.56
CA VAL A 748 -23.56 34.99 -20.34
C VAL A 748 -24.94 35.30 -19.76
N ALA A 749 -25.32 36.57 -19.65
CA ALA A 749 -26.69 36.96 -19.28
C ALA A 749 -27.73 36.45 -20.29
N GLY A 750 -27.34 36.37 -21.57
CA GLY A 750 -28.14 35.83 -22.68
C GLY A 750 -28.44 34.34 -22.57
N LEU A 751 -27.74 33.58 -21.71
CA LEU A 751 -28.06 32.18 -21.41
C LEU A 751 -29.40 32.02 -20.65
N GLY A 752 -29.95 33.12 -20.11
CA GLY A 752 -31.25 33.12 -19.44
C GLY A 752 -31.25 32.47 -18.06
N ILE A 753 -30.07 32.28 -17.46
CA ILE A 753 -29.89 31.67 -16.14
C ILE A 753 -29.88 32.78 -15.08
N PRO A 754 -30.83 32.80 -14.13
CA PRO A 754 -30.94 33.87 -13.14
C PRO A 754 -29.67 34.03 -12.30
N GLY A 755 -29.20 35.28 -12.17
CA GLY A 755 -28.05 35.63 -11.31
C GLY A 755 -26.67 35.26 -11.88
N LEU A 756 -26.59 34.63 -13.07
CA LEU A 756 -25.34 34.18 -13.65
C LEU A 756 -24.35 35.32 -13.94
N SER A 757 -24.84 36.49 -14.34
CA SER A 757 -24.00 37.67 -14.62
C SER A 757 -23.31 38.26 -13.38
N GLY A 758 -23.83 38.02 -12.17
CA GLY A 758 -23.24 38.47 -10.90
C GLY A 758 -22.16 37.55 -10.33
N ARG A 759 -22.01 36.33 -10.88
CA ARG A 759 -21.21 35.27 -10.27
C ARG A 759 -19.73 35.55 -10.15
N GLY A 760 -19.15 36.33 -11.07
CA GLY A 760 -17.75 36.76 -10.94
C GLY A 760 -17.53 37.69 -9.75
N THR A 761 -18.51 38.54 -9.43
CA THR A 761 -18.46 39.42 -8.24
C THR A 761 -18.68 38.62 -6.97
N ASP A 762 -19.58 37.64 -6.98
CA ASP A 762 -19.80 36.73 -5.85
C ASP A 762 -18.53 35.93 -5.54
N PHE A 763 -17.90 35.35 -6.56
CA PHE A 763 -16.62 34.63 -6.44
C PHE A 763 -15.54 35.53 -5.81
N GLN A 764 -15.35 36.75 -6.31
CA GLN A 764 -14.38 37.68 -5.76
C GLN A 764 -14.71 38.04 -4.29
N THR A 765 -15.99 38.18 -3.98
CA THR A 765 -16.45 38.52 -2.62
C THR A 765 -16.12 37.41 -1.64
N GLU A 766 -16.40 36.15 -2.01
CA GLU A 766 -16.08 34.99 -1.19
C GLU A 766 -14.56 34.80 -1.04
N TYR A 767 -13.80 34.93 -2.14
CA TYR A 767 -12.34 34.92 -2.10
C TYR A 767 -11.81 35.96 -1.12
N ARG A 768 -12.23 37.22 -1.24
CA ARG A 768 -11.80 38.31 -0.35
C ARG A 768 -12.23 38.07 1.09
N ARG A 769 -13.38 37.45 1.32
CA ARG A 769 -13.84 37.09 2.66
C ARG A 769 -12.84 36.15 3.35
N VAL A 770 -12.31 35.17 2.64
CA VAL A 770 -11.27 34.27 3.19
C VAL A 770 -9.95 35.01 3.41
N ILE A 771 -9.48 35.81 2.44
CA ILE A 771 -8.21 36.55 2.57
C ILE A 771 -8.22 37.54 3.75
N THR A 772 -9.32 38.28 3.93
CA THR A 772 -9.37 39.42 4.86
C THR A 772 -9.85 39.06 6.27
N SER A 773 -10.48 37.91 6.44
CA SER A 773 -10.91 37.44 7.75
C SER A 773 -9.70 36.95 8.55
N THR A 774 -9.51 37.53 9.73
CA THR A 774 -8.57 36.98 10.71
C THR A 774 -9.15 35.70 11.30
N PRO A 775 -8.31 34.67 11.53
CA PRO A 775 -8.68 33.47 12.29
C PRO A 775 -9.36 33.79 13.62
#